data_AF-A0A661QHV7-F1
#
_entry.id   AF-A0A661QHV7-F1
#
_cell.length_a   1.000
_cell.length_b   1.000
_cell.length_c   1.000
_cell.angle_alpha   90.00
_cell.angle_beta   90.00
_cell.angle_gamma   90.00
#
_symmetry.space_group_name_H-M   'P 1'
#
loop_
_entity.id
_entity.type
_entity.pdbx_description
1 polymer ?
#
loop_
_entity_poly.entity_id
_entity_poly.type
_entity_poly.pdbx_seq_one_letter_code
_entity_poly.pdbx_strand_id
1 'polypeptide(L)'
;MPENINRELGQDLMKTSEALGSILEDETTFRLLVESFRKQDHEGFRDLLARFDLLDRCHLVCQWLCVKQCALVCLELCGPPDPQFEPNPKTLQEFAKVVGNIGSDDNILVPLVSAIETQNQDEFKRVVDEFKLQRFCHLLCYWVCSIQYRLYCRLVCEPGQAVVTPDLVSEVREASLAVAQLADQRDALTALYNAYEAKDVKRAQEVIAEAGLSQACILLCHFLCIWECFWICLRLCLKFPIEAPDDPIKEIQEFGQVIVSLARRGVLIKLVTAMVAGDTEDFAKLVDEFRLHRFCHQICRWICVCRCRIYCRLVCPPACEILEPVGCVEEKEFQSPQIFRGIEIRGTAAGFFCDHYTLEWRQAGAPGWRSDYILYSGPNPTQGTCGVINGTLGYLETFPAVEEGPVEIRLCVYPKQGNVPSCCYTITFELARNLVWISRVEGIGVDTPPGVFDPSAQLVDASGDVRSFGNRVHVWGTAWVGGCNLRKLKRYTLSYHPGFVTNPTLAGFVEFWQVDFTVNLLQEAYRDTNPVNEDPLTRIWRRLFFPGPGTVANYLSPRRWNTKNPTLQRVEPVDPPTTPNPATWTSTPLPLSNCQSGKYTLRLSVEDTTGVIKHDLQQVWFDNKTLGPAHAKISKIAGVKVCDVINLSQFAPAGASCKRSWDARLLGIAYDDYIEEGNNTVPSDNFGGYRLYVKKDGASNPGEPIPIPGPAGWPAGGPFDGTSRVGTPDPAGRCTNPDPPVVYPAEAEGILAVLDMRRFDAVCNPAEPQLTLKRGECCDYVITLHVWDTSICNGLPNDRHEWWHTFPIRICNDLS
;
A
#
# COMPACT_ATOMS: atom_id res chain seq x y z
N MET A 1 34.79 -11.03 10.05
CA MET A 1 33.80 -9.95 9.82
C MET A 1 32.51 -10.61 9.34
N PRO A 2 31.35 -10.35 9.95
CA PRO A 2 30.11 -11.00 9.54
C PRO A 2 29.79 -10.69 8.08
N GLU A 3 29.36 -11.71 7.33
CA GLU A 3 29.02 -11.66 5.90
C GLU A 3 28.03 -10.53 5.55
N ASN A 4 27.22 -10.13 6.53
CA ASN A 4 26.26 -9.03 6.44
C ASN A 4 26.91 -7.64 6.17
N ILE A 5 28.10 -7.37 6.71
CA ILE A 5 28.76 -6.04 6.57
C ILE A 5 29.21 -5.80 5.14
N ASN A 6 29.77 -6.83 4.47
CA ASN A 6 30.21 -6.71 3.09
C ASN A 6 29.03 -6.48 2.13
N ARG A 7 27.89 -7.10 2.44
CA ARG A 7 26.65 -6.90 1.69
C ARG A 7 26.11 -5.48 1.86
N GLU A 8 26.03 -4.98 3.10
CA GLU A 8 25.61 -3.60 3.39
C GLU A 8 26.53 -2.58 2.72
N LEU A 9 27.85 -2.76 2.83
CA LEU A 9 28.84 -1.94 2.15
C LEU A 9 28.64 -1.94 0.63
N GLY A 10 28.44 -3.11 0.03
CA GLY A 10 28.14 -3.23 -1.39
C GLY A 10 26.88 -2.46 -1.79
N GLN A 11 25.81 -2.55 -0.99
CA GLN A 11 24.56 -1.83 -1.25
C GLN A 11 24.73 -0.31 -1.16
N ASP A 12 25.42 0.19 -0.14
CA ASP A 12 25.66 1.64 0.02
C ASP A 12 26.47 2.19 -1.14
N LEU A 13 27.56 1.50 -1.54
CA LEU A 13 28.39 1.92 -2.66
C LEU A 13 27.62 1.90 -4.00
N MET A 14 26.73 0.93 -4.20
CA MET A 14 25.86 0.88 -5.37
C MET A 14 24.86 2.04 -5.38
N LYS A 15 24.19 2.34 -4.25
CA LYS A 15 23.27 3.47 -4.12
C LYS A 15 23.97 4.81 -4.34
N THR A 16 25.19 4.98 -3.82
CA THR A 16 26.02 6.16 -4.11
C THR A 16 26.30 6.26 -5.60
N SER A 17 26.68 5.15 -6.25
CA SER A 17 26.97 5.12 -7.69
C SER A 17 25.75 5.48 -8.53
N GLU A 18 24.55 5.00 -8.17
CA GLU A 18 23.30 5.37 -8.82
C GLU A 18 23.02 6.87 -8.69
N ALA A 19 23.14 7.42 -7.47
CA ALA A 19 22.92 8.84 -7.21
C ALA A 19 23.90 9.73 -8.01
N LEU A 20 25.18 9.34 -8.06
CA LEU A 20 26.18 10.05 -8.87
C LEU A 20 25.88 9.96 -10.36
N GLY A 21 25.38 8.81 -10.85
CA GLY A 21 25.01 8.60 -12.24
C GLY A 21 24.03 9.66 -12.74
N SER A 22 22.99 9.96 -11.96
CA SER A 22 21.98 10.96 -12.31
C SER A 22 22.54 12.38 -12.43
N ILE A 23 23.48 12.76 -11.56
CA ILE A 23 24.05 14.13 -11.55
C ILE A 23 25.13 14.29 -12.62
N LEU A 24 25.95 13.25 -12.85
CA LEU A 24 27.09 13.31 -13.78
C LEU A 24 26.70 13.42 -15.26
N GLU A 25 25.43 13.19 -15.60
CA GLU A 25 24.89 13.40 -16.94
C GLU A 25 24.82 14.89 -17.32
N ASP A 26 24.77 15.79 -16.32
CA ASP A 26 24.85 17.23 -16.49
C ASP A 26 26.17 17.77 -15.90
N GLU A 27 27.20 17.87 -16.74
CA GLU A 27 28.53 18.34 -16.35
C GLU A 27 28.52 19.74 -15.71
N THR A 28 27.64 20.64 -16.17
CA THR A 28 27.57 22.00 -15.64
C THR A 28 27.01 21.98 -14.23
N THR A 29 25.90 21.26 -14.03
CA THR A 29 25.27 21.15 -12.72
C THR A 29 26.14 20.35 -11.74
N PHE A 30 26.85 19.30 -12.19
CA PHE A 30 27.83 18.60 -11.37
C PHE A 30 28.98 19.51 -10.92
N ARG A 31 29.54 20.32 -11.82
CA ARG A 31 30.58 21.31 -11.48
C ARG A 31 30.07 22.29 -10.42
N LEU A 32 28.86 22.83 -10.60
CA LEU A 32 28.23 23.72 -9.62
C LEU A 32 28.05 23.03 -8.26
N LEU A 33 27.65 21.75 -8.23
CA LEU A 33 27.51 20.99 -7.00
C LEU A 33 28.83 20.86 -6.25
N VAL A 34 29.92 20.53 -6.96
CA VAL A 34 31.27 20.44 -6.38
C VAL A 34 31.75 21.81 -5.91
N GLU A 35 31.48 22.88 -6.65
CA GLU A 35 31.84 24.24 -6.25
C GLU A 35 31.08 24.70 -5.00
N SER A 36 29.77 24.46 -4.92
CA SER A 36 28.97 24.76 -3.72
C SER A 36 29.48 23.96 -2.52
N PHE A 37 29.83 22.68 -2.70
CA PHE A 37 30.46 21.87 -1.66
C PHE A 37 31.79 22.47 -1.17
N ARG A 38 32.68 22.87 -2.10
CA ARG A 38 33.98 23.46 -1.77
C ARG A 38 33.87 24.83 -1.11
N LYS A 39 32.89 25.64 -1.50
CA LYS A 39 32.59 26.96 -0.91
C LYS A 39 31.80 26.87 0.40
N GLN A 40 31.42 25.67 0.83
CA GLN A 40 30.50 25.44 1.92
C GLN A 40 29.15 26.17 1.78
N ASP A 41 28.67 26.30 0.54
CA ASP A 41 27.36 26.86 0.23
C ASP A 41 26.27 25.80 0.48
N HIS A 42 25.69 25.83 1.68
CA HIS A 42 24.70 24.84 2.14
C HIS A 42 23.42 24.85 1.30
N GLU A 43 22.91 26.05 1.00
CA GLU A 43 21.68 26.24 0.25
C GLU A 43 21.87 25.82 -1.21
N GLY A 44 22.92 26.31 -1.87
CA GLY A 44 23.21 25.93 -3.25
C GLY A 44 23.45 24.44 -3.43
N PHE A 45 24.19 23.80 -2.52
CA PHE A 45 24.40 22.35 -2.57
C PHE A 45 23.09 21.57 -2.43
N ARG A 46 22.25 21.93 -1.46
CA ARG A 46 20.97 21.27 -1.22
C ARG A 46 19.98 21.49 -2.37
N ASP A 47 19.89 22.70 -2.90
CA ASP A 47 19.04 23.04 -4.04
C ASP A 47 19.45 22.25 -5.28
N LEU A 48 20.75 22.06 -5.51
CA LEU A 48 21.25 21.25 -6.61
C LEU A 48 20.88 19.77 -6.45
N LEU A 49 20.97 19.20 -5.24
CA LEU A 49 20.51 17.82 -4.98
C LEU A 49 18.99 17.66 -5.15
N ALA A 50 18.21 18.66 -4.75
CA ALA A 50 16.75 18.65 -4.90
C ALA A 50 16.31 18.56 -6.37
N ARG A 51 17.05 19.22 -7.29
CA ARG A 51 16.77 19.17 -8.73
C ARG A 51 16.86 17.77 -9.35
N PHE A 52 17.62 16.87 -8.73
CA PHE A 52 17.77 15.48 -9.18
C PHE A 52 16.98 14.48 -8.33
N ASP A 53 16.13 14.96 -7.42
CA ASP A 53 15.39 14.10 -6.47
C ASP A 53 16.33 13.22 -5.62
N LEU A 54 17.43 13.82 -5.13
CA LEU A 54 18.48 13.12 -4.35
C LEU A 54 18.57 13.60 -2.90
N LEU A 55 17.55 14.28 -2.38
CA LEU A 55 17.56 14.73 -0.98
C LEU A 55 17.54 13.55 0.01
N ASP A 56 16.81 12.49 -0.32
CA ASP A 56 16.79 11.22 0.42
C ASP A 56 18.17 10.51 0.43
N ARG A 57 18.96 10.74 -0.62
CA ARG A 57 20.33 10.22 -0.80
C ARG A 57 21.42 11.25 -0.50
N CYS A 58 21.09 12.40 0.10
CA CYS A 58 22.03 13.50 0.34
C CYS A 58 23.30 13.05 1.05
N HIS A 59 23.16 12.23 2.10
CA HIS A 59 24.28 11.75 2.90
C HIS A 59 25.26 10.87 2.10
N LEU A 60 24.79 10.15 1.08
CA LEU A 60 25.62 9.30 0.23
C LEU A 60 26.49 10.14 -0.70
N VAL A 61 25.90 11.14 -1.36
CA VAL A 61 26.60 12.05 -2.28
C VAL A 61 27.57 12.94 -1.50
N CYS A 62 27.12 13.52 -0.38
CA CYS A 62 27.93 14.41 0.44
C CYS A 62 29.14 13.67 1.05
N GLN A 63 28.95 12.44 1.55
CA GLN A 63 30.07 11.65 2.09
C GLN A 63 31.08 11.27 1.00
N TRP A 64 30.61 10.90 -0.20
CA TRP A 64 31.52 10.61 -1.32
C TRP A 64 32.37 11.82 -1.69
N LEU A 65 31.76 13.00 -1.77
CA LEU A 65 32.47 14.27 -1.99
C LEU A 65 33.46 14.58 -0.86
N CYS A 66 33.06 14.37 0.41
CA CYS A 66 33.95 14.55 1.56
C CYS A 66 35.23 13.72 1.43
N VAL A 67 35.12 12.41 1.16
CA VAL A 67 36.30 11.55 1.02
C VAL A 67 37.19 11.99 -0.13
N LYS A 68 36.60 12.31 -1.28
CA LYS A 68 37.34 12.73 -2.47
C LYS A 68 38.01 14.09 -2.26
N GLN A 69 37.28 15.07 -1.75
CA GLN A 69 37.78 16.41 -1.51
C GLN A 69 38.90 16.41 -0.47
N CYS A 70 38.78 15.65 0.63
CA CYS A 70 39.88 15.53 1.59
C CYS A 70 41.11 14.84 1.02
N ALA A 71 40.95 13.84 0.16
CA ALA A 71 42.09 13.22 -0.50
C ALA A 71 42.85 14.23 -1.38
N LEU A 72 42.14 15.08 -2.13
CA LEU A 72 42.75 16.10 -2.99
C LEU A 72 43.38 17.23 -2.19
N VAL A 73 42.67 17.81 -1.22
CA VAL A 73 43.19 18.89 -0.36
C VAL A 73 44.47 18.43 0.36
N CYS A 74 44.50 17.22 0.90
CA CYS A 74 45.69 16.76 1.60
C CYS A 74 46.84 16.38 0.68
N LEU A 75 46.57 15.97 -0.55
CA LEU A 75 47.60 15.79 -1.56
C LEU A 75 48.20 17.13 -2.00
N GLU A 76 47.37 18.16 -2.10
CA GLU A 76 47.80 19.53 -2.39
C GLU A 76 48.63 20.13 -1.24
N LEU A 77 48.19 19.97 0.02
CA LEU A 77 48.85 20.54 1.19
C LEU A 77 50.11 19.77 1.62
N CYS A 78 50.15 18.45 1.47
CA CYS A 78 51.25 17.60 1.96
C CYS A 78 52.13 16.97 0.86
N GLY A 79 51.76 17.09 -0.42
CA GLY A 79 52.40 16.30 -1.49
C GLY A 79 52.04 14.81 -1.41
N PRO A 80 52.72 13.89 -2.12
CA PRO A 80 52.47 12.45 -2.00
C PRO A 80 52.91 11.89 -0.63
N PRO A 81 52.18 10.91 -0.05
CA PRO A 81 52.57 10.30 1.22
C PRO A 81 53.85 9.45 1.09
N ASP A 82 54.66 9.40 2.15
CA ASP A 82 55.88 8.57 2.21
C ASP A 82 55.52 7.07 2.32
N PRO A 83 55.89 6.24 1.32
CA PRO A 83 55.59 4.81 1.31
C PRO A 83 56.41 3.98 2.31
N GLN A 84 57.47 4.51 2.90
CA GLN A 84 58.39 3.75 3.75
C GLN A 84 57.93 3.62 5.22
N PHE A 85 56.75 4.14 5.55
CA PHE A 85 56.24 4.14 6.90
C PHE A 85 55.55 2.82 7.28
N GLU A 86 55.92 2.23 8.42
CA GLU A 86 55.33 0.99 8.91
C GLU A 86 54.27 1.25 10.01
N PRO A 87 52.99 0.93 9.78
CA PRO A 87 51.93 1.11 10.78
C PRO A 87 51.98 -0.01 11.84
N ASN A 88 52.04 0.40 13.11
CA ASN A 88 51.98 -0.48 14.27
C ASN A 88 51.43 0.26 15.52
N PRO A 89 51.10 -0.44 16.62
CA PRO A 89 50.55 0.20 17.82
C PRO A 89 51.41 1.35 18.38
N LYS A 90 52.74 1.25 18.29
CA LYS A 90 53.65 2.29 18.76
C LYS A 90 53.53 3.56 17.92
N THR A 91 53.51 3.42 16.60
CA THR A 91 53.33 4.57 15.70
C THR A 91 51.94 5.20 15.81
N LEU A 92 50.90 4.41 16.05
CA LEU A 92 49.56 4.91 16.34
C LEU A 92 49.55 5.72 17.65
N GLN A 93 50.25 5.24 18.68
CA GLN A 93 50.39 5.98 19.93
C GLN A 93 51.14 7.30 19.75
N GLU A 94 52.21 7.32 18.94
CA GLU A 94 52.93 8.56 18.58
C GLU A 94 51.99 9.54 17.88
N PHE A 95 51.18 9.06 16.93
CA PHE A 95 50.19 9.90 16.23
C PHE A 95 49.09 10.41 17.17
N ALA A 96 48.54 9.55 18.03
CA ALA A 96 47.51 9.93 19.00
C ALA A 96 48.00 11.02 19.97
N LYS A 97 49.26 10.95 20.39
CA LYS A 97 49.89 12.01 21.21
C LYS A 97 50.04 13.32 20.44
N VAL A 98 50.42 13.26 19.16
CA VAL A 98 50.50 14.46 18.31
C VAL A 98 49.11 15.13 18.18
N VAL A 99 48.07 14.35 17.92
CA VAL A 99 46.68 14.84 17.87
C VAL A 99 46.25 15.44 19.21
N GLY A 100 46.55 14.78 20.33
CA GLY A 100 46.25 15.30 21.67
C GLY A 100 46.97 16.61 22.00
N ASN A 101 48.23 16.75 21.59
CA ASN A 101 48.99 17.99 21.75
C ASN A 101 48.39 19.12 20.92
N ILE A 102 47.98 18.85 19.68
CA ILE A 102 47.32 19.83 18.81
C ILE A 102 46.05 20.35 19.51
N GLY A 103 45.15 19.48 19.96
CA GLY A 103 43.92 19.92 20.62
C GLY A 103 44.11 20.68 21.93
N SER A 104 45.26 20.52 22.57
CA SER A 104 45.56 21.15 23.86
C SER A 104 46.28 22.50 23.72
N ASP A 105 46.71 22.88 22.52
CA ASP A 105 47.47 24.12 22.27
C ASP A 105 46.87 24.92 21.10
N ASP A 106 46.26 26.06 21.42
CA ASP A 106 45.60 26.94 20.45
C ASP A 106 46.58 27.55 19.45
N ASN A 107 47.87 27.66 19.81
CA ASN A 107 48.91 28.13 18.90
C ASN A 107 49.19 27.13 17.77
N ILE A 108 48.77 25.87 17.94
CA ILE A 108 48.85 24.83 16.91
C ILE A 108 47.48 24.62 16.26
N LEU A 109 46.44 24.43 17.08
CA LEU A 109 45.10 24.05 16.62
C LEU A 109 44.49 25.09 15.67
N VAL A 110 44.46 26.36 16.09
CA VAL A 110 43.76 27.40 15.33
C VAL A 110 44.43 27.64 13.96
N PRO A 111 45.77 27.81 13.87
CA PRO A 111 46.44 27.91 12.58
C PRO A 111 46.29 26.66 11.70
N LEU A 112 46.34 25.46 12.29
CA LEU A 112 46.18 24.21 11.54
C LEU A 112 44.78 24.11 10.92
N VAL A 113 43.73 24.37 11.70
CA VAL A 113 42.34 24.33 11.24
C VAL A 113 42.10 25.42 10.19
N SER A 114 42.53 26.65 10.45
CA SER A 114 42.42 27.78 9.52
C SER A 114 43.08 27.49 8.17
N ALA A 115 44.30 26.92 8.18
CA ALA A 115 45.02 26.61 6.96
C ALA A 115 44.33 25.52 6.11
N ILE A 116 43.66 24.56 6.75
CA ILE A 116 42.89 23.52 6.05
C ILE A 116 41.58 24.08 5.51
N GLU A 117 40.84 24.87 6.31
CA GLU A 117 39.57 25.49 5.89
C GLU A 117 39.76 26.40 4.68
N THR A 118 40.82 27.21 4.70
CA THR A 118 41.16 28.15 3.63
C THR A 118 42.01 27.54 2.51
N GLN A 119 42.44 26.27 2.66
CA GLN A 119 43.35 25.58 1.74
C GLN A 119 44.65 26.37 1.49
N ASN A 120 45.16 27.04 2.52
CA ASN A 120 46.36 27.87 2.45
C ASN A 120 47.64 27.02 2.60
N GLN A 121 48.27 26.68 1.48
CA GLN A 121 49.47 25.84 1.41
C GLN A 121 50.64 26.41 2.24
N ASP A 122 50.90 27.72 2.16
CA ASP A 122 52.02 28.35 2.85
C ASP A 122 51.83 28.34 4.37
N GLU A 123 50.62 28.67 4.83
CA GLU A 123 50.29 28.64 6.24
C GLU A 123 50.33 27.22 6.80
N PHE A 124 49.78 26.25 6.06
CA PHE A 124 49.79 24.85 6.46
C PHE A 124 51.23 24.32 6.56
N LYS A 125 52.06 24.58 5.56
CA LYS A 125 53.49 24.19 5.55
C LYS A 125 54.24 24.80 6.73
N ARG A 126 54.00 26.08 7.03
CA ARG A 126 54.59 26.76 8.19
C ARG A 126 54.24 26.06 9.49
N VAL A 127 52.97 25.74 9.73
CA VAL A 127 52.52 25.02 10.95
C VAL A 127 53.16 23.63 11.01
N VAL A 128 53.18 22.90 9.90
CA VAL A 128 53.81 21.57 9.84
C VAL A 128 55.31 21.63 10.15
N ASP A 129 56.02 22.64 9.63
CA ASP A 129 57.45 22.80 9.83
C ASP A 129 57.82 23.27 11.25
N GLU A 130 57.10 24.27 11.76
CA GLU A 130 57.29 24.85 13.10
C GLU A 130 57.10 23.80 14.20
N PHE A 131 56.06 22.96 14.08
CA PHE A 131 55.72 21.94 15.07
C PHE A 131 56.23 20.53 14.72
N LYS A 132 57.05 20.38 13.67
CA LYS A 132 57.68 19.12 13.24
C LYS A 132 56.68 17.99 12.97
N LEU A 133 55.60 18.31 12.26
CA LEU A 133 54.48 17.42 11.99
C LEU A 133 54.60 16.66 10.66
N GLN A 134 55.72 16.80 9.92
CA GLN A 134 55.88 16.31 8.55
C GLN A 134 55.52 14.83 8.41
N ARG A 135 55.94 14.02 9.39
CA ARG A 135 55.71 12.58 9.43
C ARG A 135 54.23 12.19 9.42
N PHE A 136 53.35 13.01 10.00
CA PHE A 136 51.92 12.75 10.10
C PHE A 136 51.08 13.72 9.26
N CYS A 137 51.71 14.48 8.35
CA CYS A 137 51.07 15.54 7.57
C CYS A 137 49.74 15.10 6.94
N HIS A 138 49.75 14.01 6.17
CA HIS A 138 48.57 13.47 5.49
C HIS A 138 47.46 13.04 6.45
N LEU A 139 47.84 12.36 7.52
CA LEU A 139 46.89 11.86 8.52
C LEU A 139 46.24 13.02 9.26
N LEU A 140 47.01 14.04 9.65
CA LEU A 140 46.51 15.25 10.31
C LEU A 140 45.60 16.06 9.40
N CYS A 141 46.04 16.34 8.17
CA CYS A 141 45.21 17.05 7.20
C CYS A 141 43.88 16.33 6.98
N TYR A 142 43.93 15.01 6.72
CA TYR A 142 42.73 14.26 6.41
C TYR A 142 41.80 14.16 7.62
N TRP A 143 42.36 14.02 8.82
CA TRP A 143 41.58 13.97 10.05
C TRP A 143 40.79 15.26 10.28
N VAL A 144 41.43 16.43 10.23
CA VAL A 144 40.73 17.72 10.37
C VAL A 144 39.73 17.94 9.23
N CYS A 145 40.14 17.68 7.99
CA CYS A 145 39.26 17.81 6.81
C CYS A 145 38.01 16.91 6.92
N SER A 146 38.16 15.69 7.41
CA SER A 146 37.03 14.77 7.57
C SER A 146 36.03 15.25 8.62
N ILE A 147 36.49 15.94 9.67
CA ILE A 147 35.62 16.54 10.69
C ILE A 147 34.86 17.71 10.07
N GLN A 148 35.55 18.61 9.36
CA GLN A 148 34.97 19.75 8.65
C GLN A 148 33.82 19.32 7.74
N TYR A 149 34.07 18.38 6.83
CA TYR A 149 33.05 17.96 5.88
C TYR A 149 31.98 17.06 6.50
N ARG A 150 32.24 16.38 7.62
CA ARG A 150 31.17 15.71 8.39
C ARG A 150 30.18 16.73 8.95
N LEU A 151 30.67 17.85 9.49
CA LEU A 151 29.82 18.94 10.00
C LEU A 151 29.00 19.56 8.86
N TYR A 152 29.66 19.84 7.73
CA TYR A 152 28.98 20.30 6.51
C TYR A 152 27.87 19.34 6.06
N CYS A 153 28.17 18.03 5.95
CA CYS A 153 27.19 17.04 5.50
C CYS A 153 26.00 16.90 6.45
N ARG A 154 26.21 16.99 7.77
CA ARG A 154 25.11 17.00 8.74
C ARG A 154 24.19 18.19 8.48
N LEU A 155 24.76 19.38 8.30
CA LEU A 155 24.00 20.62 8.13
C LEU A 155 23.16 20.63 6.84
N VAL A 156 23.70 20.13 5.72
CA VAL A 156 22.96 20.12 4.43
C VAL A 156 21.93 19.01 4.32
N CYS A 157 22.19 17.86 4.95
CA CYS A 157 21.33 16.68 4.84
C CYS A 157 20.26 16.59 5.94
N GLU A 158 20.38 17.31 7.06
CA GLU A 158 19.44 17.26 8.20
C GLU A 158 18.85 18.65 8.56
N PRO A 159 18.15 19.35 7.64
CA PRO A 159 17.79 20.77 7.79
C PRO A 159 16.70 21.08 8.85
N GLY A 160 16.13 20.07 9.51
CA GLY A 160 15.04 20.23 10.49
C GLY A 160 15.51 20.34 11.95
N GLN A 161 16.77 20.02 12.23
CA GLN A 161 17.35 20.25 13.54
C GLN A 161 17.84 21.70 13.58
N ALA A 162 17.50 22.45 14.64
CA ALA A 162 18.11 23.74 14.93
C ALA A 162 19.58 23.52 15.32
N VAL A 163 20.41 23.14 14.34
CA VAL A 163 21.83 22.87 14.54
C VAL A 163 22.50 24.23 14.66
N VAL A 164 22.91 24.59 15.87
CA VAL A 164 23.95 25.62 16.05
C VAL A 164 25.15 25.12 15.26
N THR A 165 25.55 25.82 14.20
CA THR A 165 26.70 25.45 13.37
C THR A 165 27.90 25.25 14.29
N PRO A 166 28.38 24.01 14.49
CA PRO A 166 29.48 23.78 15.42
C PRO A 166 30.74 24.43 14.84
N ASP A 167 31.44 25.20 15.66
CA ASP A 167 32.75 25.75 15.33
C ASP A 167 33.75 24.60 15.11
N LEU A 168 34.42 24.57 13.96
CA LEU A 168 35.32 23.47 13.59
C LEU A 168 36.47 23.32 14.59
N VAL A 169 37.00 24.44 15.10
CA VAL A 169 38.07 24.43 16.11
C VAL A 169 37.62 23.68 17.36
N SER A 170 36.41 23.95 17.84
CA SER A 170 35.82 23.28 19.00
C SER A 170 35.61 21.77 18.79
N GLU A 171 35.14 21.37 17.62
CA GLU A 171 34.94 19.94 17.28
C GLU A 171 36.26 19.18 17.14
N VAL A 172 37.26 19.79 16.50
CA VAL A 172 38.61 19.22 16.39
C VAL A 172 39.26 19.12 17.77
N ARG A 173 39.05 20.12 18.65
CA ARG A 173 39.53 20.08 20.04
C ARG A 173 38.93 18.93 20.81
N GLU A 174 37.60 18.80 20.81
CA GLU A 174 36.91 17.72 21.54
C GLU A 174 37.39 16.34 21.06
N ALA A 175 37.47 16.15 19.74
CA ALA A 175 37.99 14.93 19.16
C ALA A 175 39.46 14.67 19.54
N SER A 176 40.30 15.71 19.56
CA SER A 176 41.70 15.61 19.99
C SER A 176 41.83 15.17 21.45
N LEU A 177 41.03 15.75 22.35
CA LEU A 177 41.09 15.46 23.77
C LEU A 177 40.63 14.03 24.07
N ALA A 178 39.62 13.54 23.36
CA ALA A 178 39.24 12.13 23.42
C ALA A 178 40.37 11.20 22.98
N VAL A 179 41.05 11.52 21.87
CA VAL A 179 42.22 10.76 21.39
C VAL A 179 43.37 10.82 22.39
N ALA A 180 43.61 11.98 23.03
CA ALA A 180 44.62 12.15 24.08
C ALA A 180 44.33 11.24 25.28
N GLN A 181 43.08 11.24 25.76
CA GLN A 181 42.66 10.39 26.88
C GLN A 181 42.85 8.90 26.58
N LEU A 182 42.60 8.47 25.34
CA LEU A 182 42.90 7.10 24.91
C LEU A 182 44.42 6.84 24.84
N ALA A 183 45.20 7.81 24.37
CA ALA A 183 46.66 7.69 24.24
C ALA A 183 47.39 7.54 25.58
N ASP A 184 46.83 8.13 26.65
CA ASP A 184 47.31 7.99 28.02
C ASP A 184 47.06 6.58 28.59
N GLN A 185 46.04 5.88 28.07
CA GLN A 185 45.73 4.49 28.39
C GLN A 185 46.37 3.54 27.37
N ARG A 186 47.70 3.40 27.42
CA ARG A 186 48.49 2.65 26.42
C ARG A 186 47.97 1.23 26.11
N ASP A 187 47.56 0.50 27.14
CA ASP A 187 47.04 -0.87 26.99
C ASP A 187 45.67 -0.87 26.32
N ALA A 188 44.81 0.10 26.64
CA ALA A 188 43.52 0.28 25.98
C ALA A 188 43.68 0.68 24.51
N LEU A 189 44.57 1.62 24.18
CA LEU A 189 44.86 1.98 22.77
C LEU A 189 45.36 0.77 21.98
N THR A 190 46.28 -0.01 22.56
CA THR A 190 46.82 -1.21 21.90
C THR A 190 45.75 -2.28 21.73
N ALA A 191 44.95 -2.54 22.77
CA ALA A 191 43.86 -3.50 22.70
C ALA A 191 42.79 -3.08 21.69
N LEU A 192 42.46 -1.79 21.62
CA LEU A 192 41.51 -1.24 20.67
C LEU A 192 42.03 -1.35 19.23
N TYR A 193 43.31 -1.02 18.99
CA TYR A 193 43.95 -1.21 17.69
C TYR A 193 43.90 -2.68 17.24
N ASN A 194 44.27 -3.61 18.13
CA ASN A 194 44.25 -5.05 17.82
C ASN A 194 42.83 -5.56 17.54
N ALA A 195 41.84 -5.10 18.32
CA ALA A 195 40.44 -5.44 18.09
C ALA A 195 39.96 -4.90 16.73
N TYR A 196 40.37 -3.68 16.40
CA TYR A 196 40.07 -3.04 15.12
C TYR A 196 40.67 -3.80 13.93
N GLU A 197 41.95 -4.16 14.01
CA GLU A 197 42.67 -4.97 13.01
C GLU A 197 42.03 -6.36 12.84
N ALA A 198 41.67 -7.01 13.95
CA ALA A 198 40.97 -8.29 13.96
C ALA A 198 39.50 -8.20 13.51
N LYS A 199 38.97 -6.97 13.33
CA LYS A 199 37.55 -6.68 13.05
C LYS A 199 36.64 -7.26 14.14
N ASP A 200 37.13 -7.30 15.37
CA ASP A 200 36.44 -7.78 16.55
C ASP A 200 35.66 -6.63 17.19
N VAL A 201 34.44 -6.44 16.67
CA VAL A 201 33.49 -5.42 17.14
C VAL A 201 33.26 -5.53 18.64
N LYS A 202 33.12 -6.76 19.17
CA LYS A 202 32.83 -6.98 20.58
C LYS A 202 34.00 -6.56 21.46
N ARG A 203 35.22 -6.95 21.08
CA ARG A 203 36.41 -6.55 21.84
C ARG A 203 36.63 -5.04 21.77
N ALA A 204 36.42 -4.40 20.61
CA ALA A 204 36.54 -2.96 20.47
C ALA A 204 35.56 -2.21 21.40
N GLN A 205 34.32 -2.69 21.48
CA GLN A 205 33.30 -2.19 22.39
C GLN A 205 33.71 -2.30 23.86
N GLU A 206 34.15 -3.49 24.29
CA GLU A 206 34.62 -3.75 25.65
C GLU A 206 35.75 -2.79 26.04
N VAL A 207 36.74 -2.62 25.16
CA VAL A 207 37.90 -1.75 25.42
C VAL A 207 37.48 -0.28 25.56
N ILE A 208 36.57 0.21 24.70
CA ILE A 208 36.08 1.60 24.80
C ILE A 208 35.30 1.82 26.10
N ALA A 209 34.48 0.85 26.50
CA ALA A 209 33.72 0.92 27.74
C ALA A 209 34.63 0.85 28.98
N GLU A 210 35.57 -0.09 29.01
CA GLU A 210 36.59 -0.23 30.06
C GLU A 210 37.43 1.05 30.23
N ALA A 211 37.73 1.73 29.11
CA ALA A 211 38.48 2.99 29.11
C ALA A 211 37.65 4.22 29.53
N GLY A 212 36.34 4.07 29.74
CA GLY A 212 35.43 5.17 30.08
C GLY A 212 35.17 6.16 28.94
N LEU A 213 35.31 5.70 27.70
CA LEU A 213 35.31 6.55 26.48
C LEU A 213 34.07 6.39 25.61
N SER A 214 33.00 5.78 26.14
CA SER A 214 31.77 5.48 25.38
C SER A 214 31.15 6.71 24.70
N GLN A 215 31.19 7.87 25.36
CA GLN A 215 30.64 9.13 24.81
C GLN A 215 31.44 9.64 23.60
N ALA A 216 32.74 9.38 23.57
CA ALA A 216 33.63 9.76 22.47
C ALA A 216 33.81 8.64 21.43
N CYS A 217 33.06 7.54 21.53
CA CYS A 217 33.30 6.34 20.72
C CYS A 217 33.35 6.64 19.22
N ILE A 218 32.40 7.43 18.70
CA ILE A 218 32.32 7.69 17.25
C ILE A 218 33.54 8.49 16.77
N LEU A 219 34.04 9.43 17.58
CA LEU A 219 35.23 10.22 17.29
C LEU A 219 36.49 9.34 17.31
N LEU A 220 36.61 8.48 18.32
CA LEU A 220 37.72 7.53 18.44
C LEU A 220 37.73 6.50 17.32
N CYS A 221 36.56 5.99 16.96
CA CYS A 221 36.44 5.04 15.87
C CYS A 221 36.77 5.71 14.52
N HIS A 222 36.32 6.94 14.27
CA HIS A 222 36.73 7.71 13.10
C HIS A 222 38.24 7.98 13.06
N PHE A 223 38.87 8.28 14.20
CA PHE A 223 40.33 8.45 14.30
C PHE A 223 41.06 7.16 13.87
N LEU A 224 40.66 6.00 14.41
CA LEU A 224 41.22 4.70 14.03
C LEU A 224 40.94 4.35 12.57
N CYS A 225 39.77 4.74 12.06
CA CYS A 225 39.41 4.58 10.66
C CYS A 225 40.33 5.32 9.71
N ILE A 226 40.64 6.58 10.02
CA ILE A 226 41.53 7.39 9.19
C ILE A 226 42.93 6.79 9.19
N TRP A 227 43.38 6.34 10.37
CA TRP A 227 44.64 5.61 10.51
C TRP A 227 44.67 4.34 9.64
N GLU A 228 43.73 3.41 9.84
CA GLU A 228 43.72 2.13 9.11
C GLU A 228 43.55 2.34 7.61
N CYS A 229 42.60 3.17 7.19
CA CYS A 229 42.28 3.39 5.79
C CYS A 229 43.42 4.05 5.02
N PHE A 230 44.17 4.95 5.66
CA PHE A 230 45.35 5.51 5.02
C PHE A 230 46.40 4.42 4.73
N TRP A 231 46.71 3.60 5.72
CA TRP A 231 47.79 2.62 5.59
C TRP A 231 47.44 1.43 4.71
N ILE A 232 46.23 0.88 4.83
CA ILE A 232 45.80 -0.22 3.97
C ILE A 232 45.80 0.21 2.50
N CYS A 233 45.36 1.43 2.21
CA CYS A 233 45.29 1.93 0.84
C CYS A 233 46.65 2.31 0.28
N LEU A 234 47.56 2.85 1.10
CA LEU A 234 48.94 3.06 0.68
C LEU A 234 49.61 1.72 0.34
N ARG A 235 49.38 0.66 1.13
CA ARG A 235 49.90 -0.69 0.87
C ARG A 235 49.31 -1.31 -0.39
N LEU A 236 47.98 -1.30 -0.54
CA LEU A 236 47.28 -1.87 -1.70
C LEU A 236 47.65 -1.16 -3.01
N CYS A 237 47.98 0.14 -2.95
CA CYS A 237 48.26 0.96 -4.12
C CYS A 237 49.75 1.32 -4.31
N LEU A 238 50.67 0.71 -3.56
CA LEU A 238 52.09 1.05 -3.55
C LEU A 238 52.75 1.03 -4.95
N LYS A 239 52.24 0.20 -5.86
CA LYS A 239 52.75 0.06 -7.24
C LYS A 239 52.35 1.21 -8.18
N PHE A 240 51.42 2.07 -7.76
CA PHE A 240 50.84 3.11 -8.60
C PHE A 240 51.19 4.50 -8.05
N PRO A 241 51.67 5.43 -8.88
CA PRO A 241 52.04 6.77 -8.42
C PRO A 241 50.81 7.53 -7.93
N ILE A 242 51.00 8.30 -6.85
CA ILE A 242 50.00 9.24 -6.32
C ILE A 242 50.41 10.64 -6.79
N GLU A 243 49.65 11.19 -7.74
CA GLU A 243 49.94 12.48 -8.38
C GLU A 243 48.81 13.47 -8.08
N ALA A 244 49.17 14.73 -7.83
CA ALA A 244 48.19 15.80 -7.69
C ALA A 244 47.59 16.14 -9.06
N PRO A 245 46.25 16.25 -9.17
CA PRO A 245 45.62 16.64 -10.44
C PRO A 245 45.85 18.13 -10.74
N ASP A 246 45.94 18.48 -12.02
CA ASP A 246 45.97 19.89 -12.45
C ASP A 246 44.62 20.59 -12.25
N ASP A 247 43.51 19.86 -12.40
CA ASP A 247 42.15 20.35 -12.20
C ASP A 247 41.40 19.44 -11.20
N PRO A 248 41.32 19.85 -9.91
CA PRO A 248 40.64 19.08 -8.87
C PRO A 248 39.16 18.78 -9.17
N ILE A 249 38.44 19.70 -9.82
CA ILE A 249 37.00 19.52 -10.08
C ILE A 249 36.82 18.48 -11.19
N LYS A 250 37.61 18.59 -12.26
CA LYS A 250 37.63 17.59 -13.33
C LYS A 250 38.04 16.21 -12.80
N GLU A 251 39.02 16.16 -11.91
CA GLU A 251 39.45 14.93 -11.24
C GLU A 251 38.34 14.29 -10.37
N ILE A 252 37.50 15.09 -9.71
CA ILE A 252 36.29 14.61 -9.00
C ILE A 252 35.27 14.04 -9.98
N GLN A 253 35.01 14.74 -11.09
CA GLN A 253 34.04 14.30 -12.10
C GLN A 253 34.45 12.99 -12.77
N GLU A 254 35.70 12.89 -13.26
CA GLU A 254 36.22 11.69 -13.92
C GLU A 254 36.24 10.48 -12.97
N PHE A 255 36.53 10.71 -11.69
CA PHE A 255 36.42 9.67 -10.66
C PHE A 255 34.98 9.20 -10.49
N GLY A 256 34.00 10.11 -10.43
CA GLY A 256 32.59 9.77 -10.36
C GLY A 256 32.14 8.91 -11.55
N GLN A 257 32.54 9.29 -12.76
CA GLN A 257 32.24 8.52 -13.98
C GLN A 257 32.83 7.10 -13.93
N VAL A 258 34.06 6.96 -13.42
CA VAL A 258 34.69 5.65 -13.20
C VAL A 258 33.90 4.81 -12.20
N ILE A 259 33.48 5.37 -11.06
CA ILE A 259 32.68 4.64 -10.06
C ILE A 259 31.36 4.15 -10.65
N VAL A 260 30.63 4.99 -11.37
CA VAL A 260 29.38 4.62 -12.06
C VAL A 260 29.62 3.47 -13.05
N SER A 261 30.72 3.53 -13.82
CA SER A 261 31.09 2.48 -14.76
C SER A 261 31.42 1.15 -14.07
N LEU A 262 32.18 1.19 -12.97
CA LEU A 262 32.53 0.01 -12.18
C LEU A 262 31.31 -0.66 -11.53
N ALA A 263 30.36 0.15 -11.04
CA ALA A 263 29.10 -0.33 -10.48
C ALA A 263 28.26 -1.06 -11.54
N ARG A 264 28.06 -0.44 -12.71
CA ARG A 264 27.31 -1.04 -13.85
C ARG A 264 27.90 -2.36 -14.32
N ARG A 265 29.22 -2.54 -14.19
CA ARG A 265 29.95 -3.76 -14.59
C ARG A 265 30.09 -4.79 -13.46
N GLY A 266 29.56 -4.52 -12.26
CA GLY A 266 29.69 -5.39 -11.08
C GLY A 266 31.12 -5.52 -10.54
N VAL A 267 32.03 -4.63 -10.95
CA VAL A 267 33.46 -4.65 -10.58
C VAL A 267 33.66 -4.07 -9.19
N LEU A 268 32.82 -3.11 -8.80
CA LEU A 268 32.92 -2.43 -7.51
C LEU A 268 32.88 -3.41 -6.33
N ILE A 269 32.03 -4.44 -6.42
CA ILE A 269 31.95 -5.50 -5.40
C ILE A 269 33.24 -6.32 -5.34
N LYS A 270 33.90 -6.59 -6.47
CA LYS A 270 35.19 -7.31 -6.48
C LYS A 270 36.29 -6.48 -5.80
N LEU A 271 36.33 -5.17 -6.07
CA LEU A 271 37.25 -4.23 -5.40
C LEU A 271 36.99 -4.18 -3.89
N VAL A 272 35.72 -4.18 -3.47
CA VAL A 272 35.33 -4.28 -2.05
C VAL A 272 35.87 -5.58 -1.45
N THR A 273 35.64 -6.72 -2.08
CA THR A 273 36.11 -8.03 -1.59
C THR A 273 37.63 -8.05 -1.43
N ALA A 274 38.38 -7.63 -2.44
CA ALA A 274 39.85 -7.59 -2.40
C ALA A 274 40.38 -6.63 -1.32
N MET A 275 39.80 -5.42 -1.20
CA MET A 275 40.19 -4.46 -0.16
C MET A 275 39.89 -4.98 1.24
N VAL A 276 38.70 -5.55 1.46
CA VAL A 276 38.32 -6.12 2.76
C VAL A 276 39.23 -7.29 3.15
N ALA A 277 39.65 -8.11 2.18
CA ALA A 277 40.61 -9.19 2.39
C ALA A 277 42.04 -8.67 2.65
N GLY A 278 42.35 -7.42 2.29
CA GLY A 278 43.71 -6.89 2.32
C GLY A 278 44.61 -7.52 1.25
N ASP A 279 44.01 -8.06 0.18
CA ASP A 279 44.74 -8.76 -0.88
C ASP A 279 45.37 -7.76 -1.86
N THR A 280 46.68 -7.53 -1.69
CA THR A 280 47.44 -6.60 -2.52
C THR A 280 47.54 -7.03 -3.97
N GLU A 281 47.56 -8.33 -4.25
CA GLU A 281 47.74 -8.85 -5.61
C GLU A 281 46.43 -8.77 -6.39
N ASP A 282 45.33 -9.25 -5.80
CA ASP A 282 44.01 -9.19 -6.43
C ASP A 282 43.52 -7.76 -6.60
N PHE A 283 43.74 -6.88 -5.61
CA PHE A 283 43.37 -5.47 -5.74
C PHE A 283 44.17 -4.79 -6.85
N ALA A 284 45.49 -4.97 -6.90
CA ALA A 284 46.33 -4.40 -7.95
C ALA A 284 45.97 -4.92 -9.35
N LYS A 285 45.64 -6.21 -9.47
CA LYS A 285 45.17 -6.81 -10.73
C LYS A 285 43.88 -6.16 -11.23
N LEU A 286 42.92 -5.92 -10.34
CA LEU A 286 41.69 -5.19 -10.69
C LEU A 286 42.01 -3.74 -11.09
N VAL A 287 42.95 -3.08 -10.42
CA VAL A 287 43.39 -1.74 -10.82
C VAL A 287 44.00 -1.74 -12.23
N ASP A 288 44.85 -2.70 -12.58
CA ASP A 288 45.42 -2.84 -13.92
C ASP A 288 44.35 -3.15 -14.98
N GLU A 289 43.51 -4.16 -14.73
CA GLU A 289 42.47 -4.64 -15.66
C GLU A 289 41.50 -3.51 -16.06
N PHE A 290 41.15 -2.66 -15.10
CA PHE A 290 40.18 -1.59 -15.30
C PHE A 290 40.85 -0.21 -15.49
N ARG A 291 42.18 -0.15 -15.63
CA ARG A 291 42.98 1.08 -15.84
C ARG A 291 42.72 2.15 -14.79
N LEU A 292 42.69 1.73 -13.52
CA LEU A 292 42.39 2.58 -12.37
C LEU A 292 43.64 3.17 -11.72
N HIS A 293 44.82 3.09 -12.36
CA HIS A 293 46.13 3.43 -11.79
C HIS A 293 46.11 4.75 -11.00
N ARG A 294 45.71 5.84 -11.65
CA ARG A 294 45.62 7.19 -11.04
C ARG A 294 44.59 7.31 -9.90
N PHE A 295 43.58 6.44 -9.91
CA PHE A 295 42.49 6.44 -8.93
C PHE A 295 42.66 5.38 -7.84
N CYS A 296 43.71 4.54 -7.88
CA CYS A 296 43.84 3.39 -6.99
C CYS A 296 43.64 3.78 -5.53
N HIS A 297 44.46 4.73 -5.05
CA HIS A 297 44.44 5.18 -3.67
C HIS A 297 43.08 5.81 -3.30
N GLN A 298 42.48 6.54 -4.24
CA GLN A 298 41.22 7.25 -4.02
C GLN A 298 40.01 6.30 -3.94
N ILE A 299 39.95 5.29 -4.82
CA ILE A 299 38.94 4.22 -4.76
C ILE A 299 39.09 3.43 -3.46
N CYS A 300 40.31 3.00 -3.14
CA CYS A 300 40.55 2.26 -1.91
C CYS A 300 40.10 3.07 -0.68
N ARG A 301 40.47 4.36 -0.61
CA ARG A 301 40.13 5.21 0.53
C ARG A 301 38.62 5.38 0.68
N TRP A 302 37.90 5.59 -0.42
CA TRP A 302 36.44 5.67 -0.41
C TRP A 302 35.79 4.38 0.12
N ILE A 303 36.15 3.23 -0.45
CA ILE A 303 35.61 1.94 0.00
C ILE A 303 35.96 1.70 1.48
N CYS A 304 37.20 2.00 1.89
CA CYS A 304 37.62 1.80 3.25
C CYS A 304 36.86 2.70 4.23
N VAL A 305 36.67 3.99 3.93
CA VAL A 305 35.90 4.92 4.78
C VAL A 305 34.44 4.47 4.89
N CYS A 306 33.82 3.99 3.82
CA CYS A 306 32.46 3.44 3.87
C CYS A 306 32.39 2.19 4.76
N ARG A 307 33.33 1.24 4.62
CA ARG A 307 33.46 0.08 5.51
C ARG A 307 33.59 0.50 6.97
N CYS A 308 34.42 1.50 7.18
CA CYS A 308 34.73 2.09 8.47
C CYS A 308 33.51 2.68 9.17
N ARG A 309 32.70 3.45 8.44
CA ARG A 309 31.45 4.01 8.95
C ARG A 309 30.50 2.92 9.45
N ILE A 310 30.35 1.84 8.69
CA ILE A 310 29.53 0.69 9.10
C ILE A 310 30.11 0.05 10.37
N TYR A 311 31.43 -0.18 10.41
CA TYR A 311 32.10 -0.71 11.59
C TYR A 311 31.91 0.18 12.84
N CYS A 312 32.06 1.49 12.71
CA CYS A 312 31.91 2.43 13.82
C CYS A 312 30.47 2.50 14.35
N ARG A 313 29.46 2.37 13.49
CA ARG A 313 28.06 2.24 13.92
C ARG A 313 27.82 1.00 14.75
N LEU A 314 28.55 -0.08 14.47
CA LEU A 314 28.46 -1.32 15.25
C LEU A 314 29.20 -1.19 16.58
N VAL A 315 30.37 -0.55 16.60
CA VAL A 315 31.20 -0.43 17.83
C VAL A 315 30.64 0.59 18.82
N CYS A 316 29.93 1.62 18.37
CA CYS A 316 29.50 2.71 19.24
C CYS A 316 28.10 2.53 19.86
N PRO A 317 27.78 3.28 20.95
CA PRO A 317 26.49 3.19 21.66
C PRO A 317 25.27 3.42 20.75
N PRO A 318 24.05 3.11 21.23
CA PRO A 318 22.85 3.04 20.39
C PRO A 318 22.57 4.35 19.64
N ALA A 319 22.54 4.27 18.31
CA ALA A 319 22.03 5.29 17.42
C ALA A 319 20.52 5.09 17.24
N CYS A 320 19.78 6.16 17.47
CA CYS A 320 18.36 6.27 17.18
C CYS A 320 18.15 7.41 16.19
N GLU A 321 17.57 7.10 15.04
CA GLU A 321 17.25 8.07 14.01
C GLU A 321 16.02 7.61 13.24
N ILE A 322 15.11 8.52 12.92
CA ILE A 322 14.01 8.27 12.01
C ILE A 322 14.27 9.09 10.74
N LEU A 323 14.29 8.40 9.59
CA LEU A 323 14.54 8.96 8.26
C LEU A 323 13.24 9.22 7.49
N GLU A 324 12.25 8.35 7.67
CA GLU A 324 10.90 8.48 7.11
C GLU A 324 9.88 8.07 8.18
N PRO A 325 8.67 8.66 8.22
CA PRO A 325 8.10 9.64 7.29
C PRO A 325 8.67 11.08 7.44
N VAL A 326 8.74 11.85 6.36
CA VAL A 326 9.12 13.29 6.39
C VAL A 326 8.23 14.11 5.47
N GLY A 327 7.96 15.37 5.85
CA GLY A 327 7.13 16.28 5.05
C GLY A 327 5.68 15.81 4.96
N CYS A 328 5.11 15.79 3.76
CA CYS A 328 3.78 15.26 3.51
C CYS A 328 3.84 13.79 3.10
N VAL A 329 3.18 12.92 3.86
CA VAL A 329 3.17 11.48 3.59
C VAL A 329 1.74 10.99 3.40
N GLU A 330 1.48 10.42 2.23
CA GLU A 330 0.21 9.77 1.91
C GLU A 330 0.19 8.35 2.47
N GLU A 331 -0.91 7.97 3.13
CA GLU A 331 -1.10 6.59 3.58
C GLU A 331 -1.26 5.62 2.40
N LYS A 332 -0.81 4.37 2.59
CA LYS A 332 -0.90 3.30 1.60
C LYS A 332 -1.21 1.97 2.27
N GLU A 333 -1.56 0.98 1.45
CA GLU A 333 -1.72 -0.41 1.89
C GLU A 333 -0.36 -1.11 1.99
N PHE A 334 -0.21 -2.00 2.99
CA PHE A 334 0.94 -2.88 3.12
C PHE A 334 0.51 -4.34 3.22
N GLN A 335 0.78 -5.12 2.18
CA GLN A 335 0.45 -6.56 2.12
C GLN A 335 1.09 -7.38 3.26
N SER A 336 2.26 -6.95 3.74
CA SER A 336 2.92 -7.49 4.93
C SER A 336 3.45 -6.29 5.71
N PRO A 337 2.89 -5.97 6.90
CA PRO A 337 2.20 -6.86 7.84
C PRO A 337 0.65 -6.83 7.76
N GLN A 338 0.07 -6.77 6.56
CA GLN A 338 -1.40 -6.71 6.32
C GLN A 338 -2.06 -5.46 6.91
N ILE A 339 -1.47 -4.30 6.66
CA ILE A 339 -2.03 -3.02 7.07
C ILE A 339 -2.92 -2.49 5.95
N PHE A 340 -4.19 -2.26 6.29
CA PHE A 340 -5.19 -1.72 5.38
C PHE A 340 -4.82 -0.32 4.88
N ARG A 341 -4.49 0.57 5.83
CA ARG A 341 -3.95 1.91 5.57
C ARG A 341 -2.96 2.27 6.66
N GLY A 342 -1.77 2.68 6.25
CA GLY A 342 -0.73 3.10 7.16
C GLY A 342 0.41 3.83 6.47
N ILE A 343 1.48 3.99 7.22
CA ILE A 343 2.75 4.53 6.75
C ILE A 343 3.90 3.66 7.24
N GLU A 344 4.99 3.65 6.48
CA GLU A 344 6.22 2.97 6.86
C GLU A 344 7.11 3.92 7.65
N ILE A 345 7.70 3.41 8.72
CA ILE A 345 8.65 4.14 9.56
C ILE A 345 10.03 3.55 9.25
N ARG A 346 10.91 4.35 8.67
CA ARG A 346 12.27 3.94 8.31
C ARG A 346 13.30 4.73 9.10
N GLY A 347 14.40 4.09 9.45
CA GLY A 347 15.45 4.74 10.22
C GLY A 347 16.53 3.79 10.72
N THR A 348 17.16 4.19 11.81
CA THR A 348 18.25 3.46 12.46
C THR A 348 17.89 3.22 13.93
N ALA A 349 17.89 1.95 14.33
CA ALA A 349 17.80 1.50 15.71
C ALA A 349 18.83 0.39 15.92
N ALA A 350 20.06 0.81 16.19
CA ALA A 350 21.22 -0.07 16.27
C ALA A 350 22.26 0.48 17.23
N GLY A 351 23.26 -0.33 17.58
CA GLY A 351 24.42 0.08 18.38
C GLY A 351 24.65 -0.82 19.59
N PHE A 352 25.76 -0.59 20.29
CA PHE A 352 26.18 -1.45 21.40
C PHE A 352 25.21 -1.40 22.57
N PHE A 353 25.06 -2.53 23.24
CA PHE A 353 24.03 -2.78 24.25
C PHE A 353 22.60 -2.62 23.77
N CYS A 354 22.27 -2.29 22.53
CA CYS A 354 20.87 -2.21 22.12
C CYS A 354 20.13 -3.52 22.49
N ASP A 355 19.14 -3.41 23.36
CA ASP A 355 18.28 -4.50 23.80
C ASP A 355 17.09 -4.63 22.86
N HIS A 356 16.35 -3.53 22.75
CA HIS A 356 15.20 -3.36 21.87
C HIS A 356 15.02 -1.88 21.53
N TYR A 357 14.11 -1.59 20.62
CA TYR A 357 13.60 -0.24 20.43
C TYR A 357 12.08 -0.21 20.47
N THR A 358 11.52 0.93 20.83
CA THR A 358 10.09 1.20 20.75
C THR A 358 9.81 2.32 19.78
N LEU A 359 8.67 2.21 19.09
CA LEU A 359 8.06 3.27 18.33
C LEU A 359 6.78 3.67 19.02
N GLU A 360 6.56 4.96 19.12
CA GLU A 360 5.34 5.55 19.66
C GLU A 360 4.90 6.70 18.76
N TRP A 361 3.61 7.01 18.76
CA TRP A 361 3.04 8.11 18.01
C TRP A 361 2.09 8.94 18.86
N ARG A 362 1.78 10.14 18.37
CA ARG A 362 0.67 10.97 18.84
C ARG A 362 0.26 11.97 17.75
N GLN A 363 -0.96 12.47 17.83
CA GLN A 363 -1.31 13.68 17.07
C GLN A 363 -0.46 14.84 17.60
N ALA A 364 0.08 15.70 16.73
CA ALA A 364 0.92 16.80 17.17
C ALA A 364 0.19 17.69 18.19
N GLY A 365 0.88 17.99 19.30
CA GLY A 365 0.31 18.73 20.43
C GLY A 365 -0.57 17.93 21.39
N ALA A 366 -0.92 16.67 21.09
CA ALA A 366 -1.66 15.82 22.01
C ALA A 366 -0.80 15.40 23.23
N PRO A 367 -1.39 15.28 24.43
CA PRO A 367 -0.68 14.79 25.60
C PRO A 367 -0.49 13.26 25.53
N GLY A 368 0.69 12.80 25.93
CA GLY A 368 1.00 11.37 26.02
C GLY A 368 1.45 10.75 24.69
N TRP A 369 2.31 9.74 24.80
CA TRP A 369 2.76 8.92 23.67
C TRP A 369 1.98 7.61 23.66
N ARG A 370 1.65 7.11 22.47
CA ARG A 370 0.88 5.89 22.29
C ARG A 370 1.68 4.87 21.48
N SER A 371 1.54 3.60 21.82
CA SER A 371 2.14 2.47 21.10
C SER A 371 1.10 1.60 20.39
N ASP A 372 -0.18 1.93 20.50
CA ASP A 372 -1.22 1.23 19.72
C ASP A 372 -1.09 1.57 18.24
N TYR A 373 -1.53 0.63 17.38
CA TYR A 373 -1.41 0.74 15.92
C TYR A 373 0.03 0.78 15.36
N ILE A 374 1.04 0.54 16.20
CA ILE A 374 2.42 0.32 15.75
C ILE A 374 2.62 -1.17 15.49
N LEU A 375 3.07 -1.50 14.29
CA LEU A 375 3.42 -2.86 13.90
C LEU A 375 4.91 -2.91 13.56
N TYR A 376 5.70 -3.72 14.27
CA TYR A 376 7.11 -3.94 13.90
C TYR A 376 7.23 -5.11 12.92
N SER A 377 8.33 -5.12 12.16
CA SER A 377 8.66 -6.20 11.24
C SER A 377 8.83 -7.55 11.96
N GLY A 378 8.11 -8.58 11.51
CA GLY A 378 8.14 -9.94 12.08
C GLY A 378 6.81 -10.38 12.71
N PRO A 379 6.68 -11.64 13.14
CA PRO A 379 5.43 -12.15 13.72
C PRO A 379 5.19 -11.58 15.13
N ASN A 380 4.25 -10.64 15.24
CA ASN A 380 3.73 -10.01 16.47
C ASN A 380 4.77 -9.57 17.54
N PRO A 381 5.86 -8.86 17.16
CA PRO A 381 6.73 -8.21 18.13
C PRO A 381 6.01 -7.05 18.85
N THR A 382 6.08 -7.00 20.19
CA THR A 382 5.65 -5.81 20.99
C THR A 382 6.67 -4.67 20.96
N GLN A 383 7.89 -4.96 20.52
CA GLN A 383 9.02 -4.04 20.44
C GLN A 383 9.93 -4.44 19.27
N GLY A 384 10.65 -3.48 18.71
CA GLY A 384 11.55 -3.70 17.60
C GLY A 384 12.87 -4.37 18.02
N THR A 385 13.44 -5.17 17.11
CA THR A 385 14.73 -5.83 17.32
C THR A 385 15.87 -4.95 16.83
N CYS A 386 16.86 -4.72 17.68
CA CYS A 386 18.05 -3.94 17.36
C CYS A 386 18.82 -4.44 16.14
N GLY A 387 19.57 -3.53 15.51
CA GLY A 387 20.38 -3.82 14.32
C GLY A 387 19.74 -3.32 13.01
N VAL A 388 18.68 -2.52 13.10
CA VAL A 388 18.09 -1.83 11.95
C VAL A 388 18.96 -0.63 11.62
N ILE A 389 19.51 -0.58 10.41
CA ILE A 389 20.31 0.54 9.92
C ILE A 389 19.74 0.95 8.57
N ASN A 390 19.27 2.20 8.46
CA ASN A 390 18.62 2.73 7.25
C ASN A 390 17.54 1.78 6.67
N GLY A 391 16.78 1.16 7.58
CA GLY A 391 15.83 0.11 7.27
C GLY A 391 14.46 0.37 7.88
N THR A 392 13.51 -0.51 7.61
CA THR A 392 12.16 -0.44 8.18
C THR A 392 12.20 -0.72 9.67
N LEU A 393 11.87 0.30 10.47
CA LEU A 393 11.72 0.18 11.92
C LEU A 393 10.35 -0.38 12.29
N GLY A 394 9.33 -0.11 11.49
CA GLY A 394 7.97 -0.59 11.70
C GLY A 394 7.00 0.19 10.84
N TYR A 395 5.73 0.10 11.19
CA TYR A 395 4.63 0.75 10.48
C TYR A 395 3.69 1.36 11.49
N LEU A 396 3.08 2.48 11.13
CA LEU A 396 1.92 3.03 11.84
C LEU A 396 0.69 2.73 11.00
N GLU A 397 -0.20 1.89 11.52
CA GLU A 397 -1.54 1.70 10.99
C GLU A 397 -2.37 2.95 11.29
N THR A 398 -2.72 3.68 10.25
CA THR A 398 -3.38 4.99 10.37
C THR A 398 -4.89 4.83 10.45
N PHE A 399 -5.47 3.84 9.78
CA PHE A 399 -6.90 3.56 9.83
C PHE A 399 -7.22 2.51 10.91
N PRO A 400 -8.25 2.70 11.75
CA PRO A 400 -9.22 3.80 11.74
C PRO A 400 -8.85 4.99 12.65
N ALA A 401 -7.69 4.99 13.30
CA ALA A 401 -7.50 5.76 14.54
C ALA A 401 -6.64 7.05 14.46
N VAL A 402 -5.83 7.26 13.43
CA VAL A 402 -4.90 8.40 13.32
C VAL A 402 -5.49 9.50 12.43
N GLU A 403 -5.81 10.68 12.94
CA GLU A 403 -6.41 11.73 12.11
C GLU A 403 -5.43 12.31 11.06
N GLU A 404 -5.97 12.87 9.97
CA GLU A 404 -5.15 13.61 9.00
C GLU A 404 -4.50 14.85 9.62
N GLY A 405 -3.37 15.29 9.05
CA GLY A 405 -2.62 16.45 9.52
C GLY A 405 -1.35 16.07 10.30
N PRO A 406 -0.86 16.92 11.22
CA PRO A 406 0.46 16.75 11.81
C PRO A 406 0.49 15.61 12.83
N VAL A 407 1.37 14.65 12.60
CA VAL A 407 1.61 13.47 13.45
C VAL A 407 3.07 13.46 13.89
N GLU A 408 3.31 13.11 15.14
CA GLU A 408 4.64 12.93 15.70
C GLU A 408 4.94 11.45 15.93
N ILE A 409 6.16 11.03 15.62
CA ILE A 409 6.66 9.67 15.89
C ILE A 409 7.91 9.79 16.73
N ARG A 410 7.99 8.96 17.79
CA ARG A 410 9.14 8.83 18.66
C ARG A 410 9.71 7.43 18.55
N LEU A 411 11.01 7.35 18.28
CA LEU A 411 11.82 6.15 18.38
C LEU A 411 12.63 6.25 19.66
N CYS A 412 12.54 5.24 20.53
CA CYS A 412 13.45 5.10 21.67
C CYS A 412 14.20 3.77 21.60
N VAL A 413 15.52 3.82 21.66
CA VAL A 413 16.41 2.67 21.62
C VAL A 413 16.99 2.44 23.01
N TYR A 414 16.72 1.28 23.58
CA TYR A 414 17.03 0.94 24.96
C TYR A 414 18.27 0.06 25.03
N PRO A 415 19.24 0.38 25.90
CA PRO A 415 20.39 -0.48 26.12
C PRO A 415 20.10 -1.58 27.16
N LYS A 416 20.81 -2.70 27.05
CA LYS A 416 20.85 -3.86 27.96
C LYS A 416 21.51 -3.52 29.29
N GLN A 417 22.37 -2.51 29.32
CA GLN A 417 23.05 -2.05 30.52
C GLN A 417 22.37 -0.82 31.08
N GLY A 418 21.95 -0.88 32.35
CA GLY A 418 21.21 0.20 33.02
C GLY A 418 21.97 1.52 33.21
N ASN A 419 23.29 1.55 32.98
CA ASN A 419 24.11 2.76 33.11
C ASN A 419 24.29 3.51 31.77
N VAL A 420 23.80 2.96 30.66
CA VAL A 420 23.82 3.63 29.36
C VAL A 420 22.47 4.32 29.17
N PRO A 421 22.43 5.63 28.86
CA PRO A 421 21.17 6.31 28.56
C PRO A 421 20.49 5.74 27.31
N SER A 422 19.17 5.62 27.32
CA SER A 422 18.40 5.35 26.11
C SER A 422 18.54 6.52 25.13
N CYS A 423 18.63 6.21 23.84
CA CYS A 423 18.57 7.19 22.78
C CYS A 423 17.10 7.37 22.38
N CYS A 424 16.56 8.59 22.40
CA CYS A 424 15.23 8.86 21.87
C CYS A 424 15.27 9.96 20.80
N TYR A 425 14.60 9.71 19.68
CA TYR A 425 14.52 10.60 18.53
C TYR A 425 13.06 10.81 18.14
N THR A 426 12.67 12.06 17.91
CA THR A 426 11.30 12.42 17.51
C THR A 426 11.32 13.17 16.18
N ILE A 427 10.37 12.82 15.32
CA ILE A 427 10.09 13.55 14.09
C ILE A 427 8.62 13.98 14.05
N THR A 428 8.33 14.95 13.20
CA THR A 428 6.97 15.39 12.88
C THR A 428 6.81 15.37 11.36
N PHE A 429 5.66 14.90 10.89
CA PHE A 429 5.28 14.90 9.49
C PHE A 429 3.77 15.17 9.36
N GLU A 430 3.32 15.51 8.16
CA GLU A 430 1.91 15.72 7.81
C GLU A 430 1.34 14.46 7.17
N LEU A 431 0.35 13.83 7.80
CA LEU A 431 -0.37 12.68 7.27
C LEU A 431 -1.45 13.14 6.27
N ALA A 432 -1.34 12.67 5.02
CA ALA A 432 -2.41 12.73 4.03
C ALA A 432 -3.21 11.42 4.03
N ARG A 433 -4.52 11.56 4.23
CA ARG A 433 -5.47 10.45 4.14
C ARG A 433 -5.81 10.14 2.69
N ASN A 434 -5.90 8.85 2.38
CA ASN A 434 -6.31 8.30 1.09
C ASN A 434 -7.26 7.12 1.34
N LEU A 435 -8.49 7.47 1.72
CA LEU A 435 -9.55 6.52 2.00
C LEU A 435 -10.53 6.47 0.83
N VAL A 436 -10.11 5.78 -0.24
CA VAL A 436 -10.87 5.66 -1.49
C VAL A 436 -11.08 4.18 -1.80
N TRP A 437 -12.30 3.69 -1.61
CA TRP A 437 -12.71 2.33 -2.00
C TRP A 437 -14.22 2.15 -2.12
N ILE A 438 -14.64 1.11 -2.84
CA ILE A 438 -15.97 0.52 -2.87
C ILE A 438 -15.90 -0.78 -2.06
N SER A 439 -16.65 -0.86 -0.96
CA SER A 439 -16.59 -2.06 -0.09
C SER A 439 -17.72 -3.05 -0.34
N ARG A 440 -18.91 -2.57 -0.76
CA ARG A 440 -20.10 -3.41 -0.90
C ARG A 440 -21.16 -2.84 -1.85
N VAL A 441 -22.02 -3.70 -2.38
CA VAL A 441 -23.25 -3.34 -3.10
C VAL A 441 -24.43 -4.00 -2.40
N GLU A 442 -25.43 -3.19 -2.04
CA GLU A 442 -26.63 -3.63 -1.27
C GLU A 442 -26.32 -4.56 -0.07
N GLY A 443 -25.20 -4.29 0.62
CA GLY A 443 -24.78 -5.02 1.82
C GLY A 443 -23.84 -6.21 1.57
N ILE A 444 -23.69 -6.67 0.32
CA ILE A 444 -22.77 -7.75 -0.05
C ILE A 444 -21.39 -7.16 -0.35
N GLY A 445 -20.37 -7.63 0.38
CA GLY A 445 -19.02 -7.10 0.32
C GLY A 445 -18.06 -7.93 -0.52
N VAL A 446 -16.83 -7.44 -0.66
CA VAL A 446 -15.71 -8.21 -1.22
C VAL A 446 -15.22 -9.28 -0.25
N ASP A 447 -14.70 -10.38 -0.80
CA ASP A 447 -14.01 -11.39 0.00
C ASP A 447 -12.65 -10.87 0.51
N THR A 448 -12.22 -11.37 1.66
CA THR A 448 -10.91 -11.08 2.25
C THR A 448 -10.17 -12.40 2.46
N PRO A 449 -9.01 -12.67 1.83
CA PRO A 449 -8.18 -11.87 0.90
C PRO A 449 -8.40 -12.28 -0.58
N PRO A 450 -8.30 -11.36 -1.58
CA PRO A 450 -7.38 -10.20 -1.62
C PRO A 450 -7.97 -8.81 -1.27
N GLY A 451 -9.25 -8.70 -0.90
CA GLY A 451 -9.83 -7.50 -0.26
C GLY A 451 -10.28 -6.36 -1.19
N VAL A 452 -10.66 -5.21 -0.62
CA VAL A 452 -11.29 -4.06 -1.30
C VAL A 452 -10.41 -3.32 -2.31
N PHE A 453 -9.09 -3.56 -2.28
CA PHE A 453 -8.14 -2.91 -3.19
C PHE A 453 -7.70 -3.83 -4.34
N ASP A 454 -8.19 -5.06 -4.39
CA ASP A 454 -8.01 -5.91 -5.56
C ASP A 454 -9.07 -5.57 -6.62
N PRO A 455 -8.67 -4.98 -7.77
CA PRO A 455 -9.60 -4.67 -8.85
C PRO A 455 -10.22 -5.94 -9.50
N SER A 456 -9.73 -7.13 -9.14
CA SER A 456 -10.28 -8.41 -9.55
C SER A 456 -11.28 -9.03 -8.58
N ALA A 457 -11.41 -8.48 -7.37
CA ALA A 457 -12.33 -8.97 -6.35
C ALA A 457 -13.77 -8.88 -6.84
N GLN A 458 -14.56 -9.90 -6.53
CA GLN A 458 -16.00 -9.95 -6.76
C GLN A 458 -16.75 -9.88 -5.42
N LEU A 459 -18.03 -9.54 -5.50
CA LEU A 459 -18.89 -9.40 -4.32
C LEU A 459 -19.46 -10.76 -3.92
N VAL A 460 -19.09 -11.25 -2.74
CA VAL A 460 -19.49 -12.55 -2.20
C VAL A 460 -20.37 -12.39 -0.98
N ASP A 461 -21.35 -13.27 -0.82
CA ASP A 461 -22.15 -13.32 0.40
C ASP A 461 -21.43 -14.07 1.54
N ALA A 462 -22.09 -14.19 2.69
CA ALA A 462 -21.53 -14.87 3.87
C ALA A 462 -21.24 -16.37 3.66
N SER A 463 -21.76 -16.98 2.58
CA SER A 463 -21.48 -18.37 2.20
C SER A 463 -20.29 -18.49 1.24
N GLY A 464 -19.73 -17.35 0.78
CA GLY A 464 -18.68 -17.30 -0.23
C GLY A 464 -19.20 -17.31 -1.67
N ASP A 465 -20.52 -17.24 -1.87
CA ASP A 465 -21.11 -17.27 -3.21
C ASP A 465 -21.12 -15.87 -3.82
N VAL A 466 -20.64 -15.75 -5.06
CA VAL A 466 -20.72 -14.50 -5.82
C VAL A 466 -22.18 -14.16 -6.08
N ARG A 467 -22.57 -12.89 -5.87
CA ARG A 467 -23.95 -12.43 -6.05
C ARG A 467 -24.14 -11.53 -7.27
N SER A 468 -25.34 -11.61 -7.86
CA SER A 468 -25.86 -10.66 -8.84
C SER A 468 -26.82 -9.66 -8.19
N PHE A 469 -26.92 -8.47 -8.79
CA PHE A 469 -27.77 -7.38 -8.33
C PHE A 469 -28.63 -6.87 -9.46
N GLY A 470 -29.81 -6.34 -9.15
CA GLY A 470 -30.73 -5.87 -10.17
C GLY A 470 -31.56 -4.68 -9.76
N ASN A 471 -32.20 -4.06 -10.75
CA ASN A 471 -33.16 -2.97 -10.62
C ASN A 471 -32.62 -1.68 -9.96
N ARG A 472 -32.37 -1.69 -8.65
CA ARG A 472 -31.96 -0.52 -7.86
C ARG A 472 -30.94 -0.91 -6.80
N VAL A 473 -29.78 -0.25 -6.79
CA VAL A 473 -28.67 -0.59 -5.90
C VAL A 473 -28.10 0.60 -5.14
N HIS A 474 -27.66 0.39 -3.90
CA HIS A 474 -26.70 1.23 -3.18
C HIS A 474 -25.28 0.72 -3.43
N VAL A 475 -24.39 1.63 -3.79
CA VAL A 475 -22.95 1.38 -3.78
C VAL A 475 -22.41 1.98 -2.49
N TRP A 476 -21.63 1.22 -1.73
CA TRP A 476 -21.08 1.64 -0.45
C TRP A 476 -19.56 1.66 -0.49
N GLY A 477 -18.97 2.49 0.35
CA GLY A 477 -17.52 2.57 0.50
C GLY A 477 -17.11 3.88 1.14
N THR A 478 -15.89 4.30 0.86
CA THR A 478 -15.33 5.55 1.39
C THR A 478 -14.72 6.35 0.25
N ALA A 479 -15.02 7.65 0.22
CA ALA A 479 -14.51 8.58 -0.78
C ALA A 479 -13.94 9.80 -0.05
N TRP A 480 -12.75 9.65 0.53
CA TRP A 480 -12.09 10.70 1.31
C TRP A 480 -10.61 10.81 0.95
N VAL A 481 -10.20 12.03 0.66
CA VAL A 481 -8.80 12.44 0.49
C VAL A 481 -8.62 13.76 1.23
N GLY A 482 -7.54 13.90 1.99
CA GLY A 482 -7.37 15.07 2.85
C GLY A 482 -6.02 15.12 3.55
N GLY A 483 -5.77 16.23 4.27
CA GLY A 483 -4.55 16.46 5.05
C GLY A 483 -3.61 17.47 4.38
N CYS A 484 -2.42 17.01 3.99
CA CYS A 484 -1.30 17.85 3.56
C CYS A 484 -1.66 19.03 2.67
N ASN A 485 -1.00 20.19 2.89
CA ASN A 485 -1.04 21.34 1.98
C ASN A 485 -2.46 21.83 1.63
N LEU A 486 -3.41 21.74 2.57
CA LEU A 486 -4.82 22.09 2.34
C LEU A 486 -5.48 21.24 1.22
N ARG A 487 -4.94 20.05 0.92
CA ARG A 487 -5.61 19.06 0.08
C ARG A 487 -6.93 18.71 0.75
N LYS A 488 -8.00 18.94 0.02
CA LYS A 488 -9.36 18.68 0.45
C LYS A 488 -10.08 17.92 -0.65
N LEU A 489 -11.03 17.09 -0.26
CA LEU A 489 -11.95 16.44 -1.16
C LEU A 489 -12.71 17.47 -2.01
N LYS A 490 -12.50 17.47 -3.32
CA LYS A 490 -13.19 18.38 -4.25
C LYS A 490 -14.48 17.75 -4.79
N ARG A 491 -14.41 16.50 -5.23
CA ARG A 491 -15.58 15.72 -5.70
C ARG A 491 -15.27 14.24 -5.73
N TYR A 492 -16.33 13.43 -5.78
CA TYR A 492 -16.21 12.03 -6.20
C TYR A 492 -17.24 11.69 -7.27
N THR A 493 -16.90 10.71 -8.11
CA THR A 493 -17.79 10.16 -9.14
C THR A 493 -17.85 8.64 -9.05
N LEU A 494 -19.01 8.09 -9.39
CA LEU A 494 -19.17 6.67 -9.66
C LEU A 494 -19.43 6.48 -11.15
N SER A 495 -18.71 5.52 -11.72
CA SER A 495 -18.80 5.14 -13.13
C SER A 495 -18.80 3.62 -13.26
N TYR A 496 -19.27 3.09 -14.38
CA TYR A 496 -19.14 1.67 -14.70
C TYR A 496 -18.49 1.46 -16.06
N HIS A 497 -17.93 0.27 -16.26
CA HIS A 497 -17.43 -0.22 -17.54
C HIS A 497 -18.03 -1.61 -17.79
N PRO A 498 -18.50 -1.94 -19.02
CA PRO A 498 -18.92 -3.29 -19.36
C PRO A 498 -17.74 -4.28 -19.31
N GLY A 499 -17.97 -5.46 -18.75
CA GLY A 499 -16.94 -6.47 -18.52
C GLY A 499 -16.10 -6.21 -17.28
N PHE A 500 -15.25 -7.18 -16.97
CA PHE A 500 -14.32 -7.14 -15.84
C PHE A 500 -12.97 -6.57 -16.28
N VAL A 501 -12.76 -5.30 -15.95
CA VAL A 501 -11.54 -4.55 -16.24
C VAL A 501 -10.81 -4.24 -14.94
N THR A 502 -9.47 -4.25 -14.99
CA THR A 502 -8.61 -4.00 -13.82
C THR A 502 -7.81 -2.70 -13.93
N ASN A 503 -7.87 -2.01 -15.07
CA ASN A 503 -7.21 -0.72 -15.27
C ASN A 503 -8.22 0.43 -15.03
N PRO A 504 -8.06 1.24 -13.97
CA PRO A 504 -9.00 2.32 -13.66
C PRO A 504 -8.95 3.49 -14.65
N THR A 505 -7.88 3.57 -15.45
CA THR A 505 -7.66 4.61 -16.47
C THR A 505 -8.10 4.18 -17.87
N LEU A 506 -8.64 2.97 -18.02
CA LEU A 506 -9.15 2.48 -19.30
C LEU A 506 -10.23 3.42 -19.85
N ALA A 507 -10.20 3.73 -21.14
CA ALA A 507 -11.27 4.49 -21.78
C ALA A 507 -12.57 3.67 -21.81
N GLY A 508 -13.73 4.33 -21.74
CA GLY A 508 -15.04 3.67 -21.85
C GLY A 508 -15.84 3.57 -20.54
N PHE A 509 -15.28 4.02 -19.41
CA PHE A 509 -16.08 4.20 -18.20
C PHE A 509 -17.15 5.26 -18.40
N VAL A 510 -18.39 4.91 -18.06
CA VAL A 510 -19.54 5.81 -18.14
C VAL A 510 -19.95 6.23 -16.75
N GLU A 511 -19.95 7.54 -16.50
CA GLU A 511 -20.37 8.13 -15.24
C GLU A 511 -21.88 7.98 -15.04
N PHE A 512 -22.29 7.59 -13.83
CA PHE A 512 -23.70 7.52 -13.43
C PHE A 512 -24.01 8.29 -12.15
N TRP A 513 -22.99 8.69 -11.38
CA TRP A 513 -23.14 9.46 -10.15
C TRP A 513 -22.00 10.47 -10.00
N GLN A 514 -22.30 11.69 -9.54
CA GLN A 514 -21.30 12.71 -9.18
C GLN A 514 -21.76 13.49 -7.96
N VAL A 515 -20.85 13.70 -7.00
CA VAL A 515 -21.05 14.57 -5.84
C VAL A 515 -19.90 15.58 -5.77
N ASP A 516 -20.24 16.86 -5.85
CA ASP A 516 -19.29 17.97 -5.78
C ASP A 516 -19.32 18.65 -4.40
N PHE A 517 -18.13 19.00 -3.88
CA PHE A 517 -17.96 19.74 -2.63
C PHE A 517 -17.48 21.16 -2.96
N THR A 518 -18.43 22.09 -3.09
CA THR A 518 -18.15 23.48 -3.49
C THR A 518 -17.85 24.41 -2.30
N VAL A 519 -18.16 24.00 -1.06
CA VAL A 519 -17.92 24.80 0.16
C VAL A 519 -17.36 23.94 1.31
N ASN A 520 -16.46 24.53 2.12
CA ASN A 520 -15.78 23.84 3.23
C ASN A 520 -16.76 23.22 4.26
N LEU A 521 -17.88 23.88 4.55
CA LEU A 521 -18.90 23.39 5.50
C LEU A 521 -19.51 22.04 5.09
N LEU A 522 -19.59 21.74 3.80
CA LEU A 522 -20.10 20.45 3.31
C LEU A 522 -19.06 19.35 3.42
N GLN A 523 -17.77 19.70 3.34
CA GLN A 523 -16.67 18.77 3.59
C GLN A 523 -16.60 18.42 5.07
N GLU A 524 -16.78 19.39 5.96
CA GLU A 524 -16.86 19.17 7.41
C GLU A 524 -18.08 18.31 7.77
N ALA A 525 -19.26 18.62 7.24
CA ALA A 525 -20.45 17.78 7.45
C ALA A 525 -20.29 16.35 6.89
N TYR A 526 -19.59 16.19 5.77
CA TYR A 526 -19.26 14.88 5.22
C TYR A 526 -18.22 14.14 6.07
N ARG A 527 -17.20 14.85 6.57
CA ARG A 527 -16.19 14.33 7.49
C ARG A 527 -16.84 13.86 8.80
N ASP A 528 -17.79 14.61 9.35
CA ASP A 528 -18.45 14.27 10.61
C ASP A 528 -19.43 13.08 10.46
N THR A 529 -19.94 12.84 9.25
CA THR A 529 -20.88 11.74 8.98
C THR A 529 -20.22 10.49 8.41
N ASN A 530 -19.04 10.61 7.78
CA ASN A 530 -18.41 9.53 6.99
C ASN A 530 -16.88 9.34 7.17
N PRO A 531 -16.25 9.48 8.36
CA PRO A 531 -14.79 9.31 8.43
C PRO A 531 -14.37 7.84 8.68
N VAL A 532 -15.29 6.98 9.16
CA VAL A 532 -14.98 5.59 9.55
C VAL A 532 -16.07 4.58 9.18
N ASN A 533 -17.31 5.04 8.99
CA ASN A 533 -18.46 4.18 8.72
C ASN A 533 -18.69 4.13 7.21
N GLU A 534 -18.12 3.13 6.53
CA GLU A 534 -18.40 2.85 5.12
C GLU A 534 -19.89 3.05 4.83
N ASP A 535 -20.19 4.06 4.03
CA ASP A 535 -21.52 4.61 3.86
C ASP A 535 -21.94 4.51 2.38
N PRO A 536 -23.23 4.63 2.03
CA PRO A 536 -23.63 4.62 0.63
C PRO A 536 -22.99 5.78 -0.12
N LEU A 537 -22.15 5.51 -1.10
CA LEU A 537 -21.59 6.49 -2.04
C LEU A 537 -22.68 7.04 -2.98
N THR A 538 -23.77 6.30 -3.19
CA THR A 538 -24.95 6.81 -3.89
C THR A 538 -25.83 7.68 -2.98
N ARG A 539 -25.37 8.90 -2.70
CA ARG A 539 -26.04 9.87 -1.82
C ARG A 539 -26.51 11.11 -2.57
N ILE A 540 -27.58 11.75 -2.08
CA ILE A 540 -28.06 13.05 -2.54
C ILE A 540 -28.13 14.05 -1.39
N TRP A 541 -27.85 15.33 -1.65
CA TRP A 541 -28.07 16.40 -0.67
C TRP A 541 -29.56 16.54 -0.36
N ARG A 542 -29.91 16.53 0.94
CA ARG A 542 -31.23 16.87 1.44
C ARG A 542 -31.16 18.06 2.38
N ARG A 543 -32.21 18.87 2.34
CA ARG A 543 -32.44 19.99 3.24
C ARG A 543 -33.44 19.58 4.30
N LEU A 544 -33.03 19.56 5.57
CA LEU A 544 -33.99 19.46 6.68
C LEU A 544 -34.54 20.86 6.99
N PHE A 545 -35.84 21.05 6.78
CA PHE A 545 -36.57 22.19 7.32
C PHE A 545 -37.05 21.81 8.72
N PHE A 546 -36.31 22.23 9.75
CA PHE A 546 -36.87 22.23 11.10
C PHE A 546 -37.91 23.36 11.21
N PRO A 547 -39.13 23.11 11.71
CA PRO A 547 -40.07 24.18 12.03
C PRO A 547 -39.56 24.93 13.28
N GLY A 548 -38.64 25.86 13.05
CA GLY A 548 -38.02 26.70 14.08
C GLY A 548 -37.00 27.66 13.46
N PRO A 549 -36.71 28.81 14.10
CA PRO A 549 -35.77 29.77 13.54
C PRO A 549 -34.34 29.26 13.74
N GLY A 550 -33.63 28.92 12.65
CA GLY A 550 -32.18 29.20 12.60
C GLY A 550 -31.22 28.21 11.95
N THR A 551 -31.52 26.93 11.76
CA THR A 551 -30.51 25.99 11.20
C THR A 551 -31.03 25.14 10.06
N VAL A 552 -30.57 25.46 8.85
CA VAL A 552 -30.66 24.58 7.69
C VAL A 552 -29.50 23.58 7.81
N ALA A 553 -29.79 22.34 8.16
CA ALA A 553 -28.81 21.26 8.07
C ALA A 553 -28.92 20.63 6.67
N ASN A 554 -27.86 20.77 5.87
CA ASN A 554 -27.67 19.99 4.66
C ASN A 554 -26.99 18.68 5.08
N TYR A 555 -27.57 17.55 4.68
CA TYR A 555 -26.99 16.23 4.93
C TYR A 555 -27.13 15.36 3.69
N LEU A 556 -26.25 14.39 3.54
CA LEU A 556 -26.33 13.41 2.48
C LEU A 556 -27.29 12.28 2.88
N SER A 557 -28.29 12.02 2.05
CA SER A 557 -29.26 10.94 2.24
C SER A 557 -29.00 9.83 1.21
N PRO A 558 -28.97 8.55 1.63
CA PRO A 558 -28.82 7.43 0.70
C PRO A 558 -29.92 7.40 -0.36
N ARG A 559 -29.54 7.08 -1.59
CA ARG A 559 -30.43 6.87 -2.72
C ARG A 559 -29.93 5.70 -3.57
N ARG A 560 -30.85 4.88 -4.06
CA ARG A 560 -30.49 3.79 -4.97
C ARG A 560 -30.30 4.31 -6.40
N TRP A 561 -29.25 3.82 -7.06
CA TRP A 561 -29.05 3.97 -8.49
C TRP A 561 -29.88 2.93 -9.24
N ASN A 562 -30.60 3.34 -10.28
CA ASN A 562 -31.39 2.44 -11.13
C ASN A 562 -30.51 1.86 -12.25
N THR A 563 -30.21 0.57 -12.15
CA THR A 563 -29.32 -0.15 -13.07
C THR A 563 -29.98 -0.47 -14.42
N LYS A 564 -31.33 -0.49 -14.48
CA LYS A 564 -32.13 -0.75 -15.69
C LYS A 564 -32.43 0.50 -16.52
N ASN A 565 -32.34 1.67 -15.90
CA ASN A 565 -32.45 2.95 -16.59
C ASN A 565 -31.45 3.93 -15.99
N PRO A 566 -30.16 3.73 -16.28
CA PRO A 566 -29.09 4.56 -15.74
C PRO A 566 -29.23 5.96 -16.34
N THR A 567 -29.82 6.85 -15.55
CA THR A 567 -29.78 8.29 -15.78
C THR A 567 -28.64 8.85 -14.93
N LEU A 568 -27.78 9.67 -15.54
CA LEU A 568 -26.70 10.33 -14.78
C LEU A 568 -27.31 11.11 -13.63
N GLN A 569 -26.92 10.81 -12.39
CA GLN A 569 -27.33 11.57 -11.21
C GLN A 569 -26.21 12.54 -10.81
N ARG A 570 -26.28 13.80 -11.29
CA ARG A 570 -25.40 14.86 -10.80
C ARG A 570 -26.01 15.52 -9.56
N VAL A 571 -25.24 15.57 -8.48
CA VAL A 571 -25.65 16.14 -7.21
C VAL A 571 -24.78 17.37 -6.94
N GLU A 572 -25.24 18.52 -7.39
CA GLU A 572 -24.63 19.82 -7.04
C GLU A 572 -25.24 20.34 -5.73
N PRO A 573 -24.43 20.93 -4.83
CA PRO A 573 -24.97 21.64 -3.69
C PRO A 573 -25.83 22.80 -4.17
N VAL A 574 -27.11 22.80 -3.79
CA VAL A 574 -27.98 23.94 -4.06
C VAL A 574 -27.68 25.00 -3.00
N ASP A 575 -26.85 25.99 -3.33
CA ASP A 575 -26.87 27.27 -2.61
C ASP A 575 -28.31 27.80 -2.61
N PRO A 576 -28.76 28.51 -1.55
CA PRO A 576 -30.18 28.77 -1.33
C PRO A 576 -30.79 29.49 -2.54
N PRO A 577 -31.66 28.86 -3.36
CA PRO A 577 -32.07 29.54 -4.57
C PRO A 577 -33.41 30.24 -4.32
N THR A 578 -33.41 31.54 -4.53
CA THR A 578 -34.63 32.30 -4.86
C THR A 578 -35.15 31.96 -6.26
N THR A 579 -34.72 30.87 -6.91
CA THR A 579 -35.19 30.46 -8.23
C THR A 579 -35.31 28.94 -8.40
N PRO A 580 -36.22 28.46 -9.27
CA PRO A 580 -36.69 27.09 -9.24
C PRO A 580 -35.88 26.15 -10.15
N ASN A 581 -35.63 24.94 -9.61
CA ASN A 581 -35.14 23.71 -10.23
C ASN A 581 -33.81 23.76 -11.00
N PRO A 582 -32.81 22.92 -10.62
CA PRO A 582 -31.66 22.68 -11.49
C PRO A 582 -32.10 22.04 -12.80
N ALA A 583 -31.40 22.43 -13.86
CA ALA A 583 -31.63 22.13 -15.26
C ALA A 583 -31.87 20.63 -15.55
N THR A 584 -32.74 20.39 -16.52
CA THR A 584 -33.08 19.08 -17.04
C THR A 584 -31.86 18.32 -17.56
N TRP A 585 -31.75 17.11 -17.01
CA TRP A 585 -30.92 15.96 -17.34
C TRP A 585 -30.75 15.70 -18.85
N THR A 586 -29.50 15.59 -19.29
CA THR A 586 -29.18 14.87 -20.54
C THR A 586 -28.00 13.94 -20.26
N SER A 587 -28.31 12.70 -19.89
CA SER A 587 -27.41 11.58 -20.13
C SER A 587 -27.80 10.96 -21.46
N THR A 588 -26.84 10.72 -22.35
CA THR A 588 -27.05 9.81 -23.47
C THR A 588 -27.29 8.43 -22.87
N PRO A 589 -28.48 7.81 -23.02
CA PRO A 589 -28.70 6.45 -22.54
C PRO A 589 -27.70 5.52 -23.24
N LEU A 590 -27.17 4.57 -22.47
CA LEU A 590 -26.29 3.53 -22.97
C LEU A 590 -26.90 2.81 -24.18
N PRO A 591 -26.07 2.24 -25.06
CA PRO A 591 -26.49 1.10 -25.86
C PRO A 591 -27.05 0.00 -24.93
N LEU A 592 -28.31 -0.36 -25.14
CA LEU A 592 -29.06 -1.37 -24.38
C LEU A 592 -28.63 -2.81 -24.76
N SER A 593 -27.33 -3.11 -24.79
CA SER A 593 -26.88 -4.48 -25.03
C SER A 593 -27.22 -5.36 -23.83
N ASN A 594 -27.71 -6.57 -24.09
CA ASN A 594 -28.09 -7.58 -23.12
C ASN A 594 -29.03 -7.09 -22.00
N CYS A 595 -29.91 -6.13 -22.31
CA CYS A 595 -30.84 -5.57 -21.34
C CYS A 595 -30.14 -5.00 -20.09
N GLN A 596 -28.92 -4.48 -20.26
CA GLN A 596 -28.05 -3.98 -19.18
C GLN A 596 -27.71 -5.03 -18.13
N SER A 597 -27.72 -6.30 -18.52
CA SER A 597 -27.31 -7.43 -17.68
C SER A 597 -25.93 -7.91 -18.14
N GLY A 598 -25.12 -8.40 -17.22
CA GLY A 598 -23.78 -8.86 -17.52
C GLY A 598 -22.77 -8.59 -16.42
N LYS A 599 -21.50 -8.74 -16.80
CA LYS A 599 -20.33 -8.38 -16.01
C LYS A 599 -20.09 -6.88 -16.13
N TYR A 600 -19.86 -6.21 -15.01
CA TYR A 600 -19.48 -4.80 -14.98
C TYR A 600 -18.37 -4.56 -13.97
N THR A 601 -17.55 -3.55 -14.22
CA THR A 601 -16.65 -2.98 -13.21
C THR A 601 -17.18 -1.62 -12.81
N LEU A 602 -17.45 -1.42 -11.52
CA LEU A 602 -17.69 -0.10 -10.94
C LEU A 602 -16.36 0.58 -10.66
N ARG A 603 -16.31 1.90 -10.84
CA ARG A 603 -15.15 2.73 -10.51
C ARG A 603 -15.59 3.92 -9.67
N LEU A 604 -14.99 4.03 -8.49
CA LEU A 604 -14.97 5.25 -7.70
C LEU A 604 -13.79 6.11 -8.16
N SER A 605 -14.03 7.38 -8.44
CA SER A 605 -12.97 8.37 -8.67
C SER A 605 -13.12 9.51 -7.69
N VAL A 606 -12.05 9.88 -7.01
CA VAL A 606 -12.02 10.93 -6.01
C VAL A 606 -10.99 11.98 -6.42
N GLU A 607 -11.44 13.21 -6.63
CA GLU A 607 -10.60 14.33 -7.01
C GLU A 607 -10.36 15.23 -5.79
N ASP A 608 -9.11 15.62 -5.56
CA ASP A 608 -8.75 16.62 -4.56
C ASP A 608 -8.68 18.05 -5.13
N THR A 609 -8.52 19.04 -4.26
CA THR A 609 -8.39 20.46 -4.62
C THR A 609 -7.14 20.78 -5.45
N THR A 610 -6.16 19.88 -5.51
CA THR A 610 -4.95 20.02 -6.34
C THR A 610 -5.11 19.38 -7.72
N GLY A 611 -6.25 18.72 -7.98
CA GLY A 611 -6.55 18.03 -9.24
C GLY A 611 -6.00 16.60 -9.31
N VAL A 612 -5.46 16.07 -8.22
CA VAL A 612 -5.05 14.66 -8.15
C VAL A 612 -6.31 13.81 -8.05
N ILE A 613 -6.36 12.74 -8.85
CA ILE A 613 -7.47 11.80 -8.89
C ILE A 613 -7.00 10.44 -8.37
N LYS A 614 -7.75 9.88 -7.42
CA LYS A 614 -7.58 8.53 -6.90
C LYS A 614 -8.73 7.66 -7.37
N HIS A 615 -8.46 6.38 -7.59
CA HIS A 615 -9.44 5.44 -8.12
C HIS A 615 -9.51 4.18 -7.29
N ASP A 616 -10.69 3.57 -7.28
CA ASP A 616 -10.91 2.21 -6.83
C ASP A 616 -11.88 1.49 -7.76
N LEU A 617 -11.71 0.17 -7.93
CA LEU A 617 -12.49 -0.66 -8.84
C LEU A 617 -13.12 -1.84 -8.13
N GLN A 618 -14.38 -2.12 -8.46
CA GLN A 618 -15.09 -3.29 -7.94
C GLN A 618 -15.85 -4.03 -9.04
N GLN A 619 -15.64 -5.35 -9.16
CA GLN A 619 -16.38 -6.19 -10.11
C GLN A 619 -17.76 -6.54 -9.55
N VAL A 620 -18.78 -6.39 -10.39
CA VAL A 620 -20.19 -6.63 -10.05
C VAL A 620 -20.92 -7.31 -11.21
N TRP A 621 -21.86 -8.18 -10.87
CA TRP A 621 -22.79 -8.76 -11.83
C TRP A 621 -24.13 -8.03 -11.74
N PHE A 622 -24.60 -7.50 -12.86
CA PHE A 622 -25.94 -6.95 -12.95
C PHE A 622 -26.87 -7.91 -13.68
N ASP A 623 -28.02 -8.14 -13.08
CA ASP A 623 -29.17 -8.78 -13.70
C ASP A 623 -30.33 -7.78 -13.74
N ASN A 624 -30.66 -7.34 -14.95
CA ASN A 624 -31.79 -6.46 -15.20
C ASN A 624 -32.83 -7.14 -16.12
N LYS A 625 -32.67 -8.45 -16.37
CA LYS A 625 -33.66 -9.27 -17.09
C LYS A 625 -34.82 -9.52 -16.14
N THR A 626 -36.02 -9.13 -16.53
CA THR A 626 -37.19 -9.24 -15.65
C THR A 626 -37.99 -10.47 -15.97
N LEU A 627 -38.35 -11.23 -14.93
CA LEU A 627 -39.37 -12.27 -15.03
C LEU A 627 -40.72 -11.65 -15.44
N GLY A 628 -41.45 -12.37 -16.29
CA GLY A 628 -42.70 -11.90 -16.86
C GLY A 628 -43.56 -13.06 -17.39
N PRO A 629 -44.67 -12.76 -18.08
CA PRO A 629 -45.61 -13.79 -18.54
C PRO A 629 -45.03 -14.87 -19.45
N ALA A 630 -43.93 -14.60 -20.16
CA ALA A 630 -43.23 -15.58 -20.99
C ALA A 630 -42.38 -16.56 -20.16
N HIS A 631 -41.88 -16.13 -19.00
CA HIS A 631 -40.95 -16.86 -18.14
C HIS A 631 -41.66 -17.74 -17.09
N ALA A 632 -42.89 -17.38 -16.75
CA ALA A 632 -43.68 -18.05 -15.72
C ALA A 632 -45.13 -18.18 -16.21
N LYS A 633 -45.50 -19.39 -16.66
CA LYS A 633 -46.79 -19.67 -17.29
C LYS A 633 -47.24 -21.09 -17.03
N ILE A 634 -48.50 -21.28 -16.69
CA ILE A 634 -49.17 -22.58 -16.71
C ILE A 634 -50.02 -22.59 -17.97
N SER A 635 -49.76 -23.53 -18.87
CA SER A 635 -50.49 -23.57 -20.15
C SER A 635 -51.69 -24.50 -20.12
N LYS A 636 -51.52 -25.69 -19.53
CA LYS A 636 -52.54 -26.74 -19.49
C LYS A 636 -52.26 -27.78 -18.43
N ILE A 637 -53.30 -28.50 -18.05
CA ILE A 637 -53.23 -29.68 -17.19
C ILE A 637 -53.84 -30.86 -17.93
N ALA A 638 -53.05 -31.90 -18.18
CA ALA A 638 -53.48 -33.11 -18.90
C ALA A 638 -54.16 -32.85 -20.26
N GLY A 639 -53.74 -31.79 -20.96
CA GLY A 639 -54.32 -31.39 -22.25
C GLY A 639 -55.54 -30.45 -22.15
N VAL A 640 -56.03 -30.18 -20.94
CA VAL A 640 -57.15 -29.27 -20.66
C VAL A 640 -56.64 -27.83 -20.50
N LYS A 641 -57.27 -26.88 -21.20
CA LYS A 641 -56.84 -25.47 -21.24
C LYS A 641 -57.39 -24.69 -20.03
N VAL A 642 -56.93 -23.44 -19.90
CA VAL A 642 -57.43 -22.49 -18.90
C VAL A 642 -58.96 -22.38 -18.99
N CYS A 643 -59.64 -22.34 -17.84
CA CYS A 643 -61.10 -22.22 -17.71
C CYS A 643 -61.94 -23.41 -18.24
N ASP A 644 -61.32 -24.50 -18.68
CA ASP A 644 -62.06 -25.72 -19.05
C ASP A 644 -62.40 -26.57 -17.81
N VAL A 645 -63.24 -27.59 -18.00
CA VAL A 645 -63.65 -28.53 -16.95
C VAL A 645 -62.79 -29.79 -16.99
N ILE A 646 -62.23 -30.16 -15.84
CA ILE A 646 -61.62 -31.48 -15.60
C ILE A 646 -62.59 -32.38 -14.86
N ASN A 647 -62.75 -33.60 -15.38
CA ASN A 647 -63.47 -34.68 -14.71
C ASN A 647 -62.46 -35.66 -14.09
N LEU A 648 -62.64 -36.01 -12.81
CA LEU A 648 -61.72 -36.94 -12.13
C LEU A 648 -61.73 -38.35 -12.76
N SER A 649 -62.84 -38.75 -13.39
CA SER A 649 -62.94 -39.99 -14.17
C SER A 649 -61.92 -40.11 -15.31
N GLN A 650 -61.40 -39.00 -15.81
CA GLN A 650 -60.36 -38.99 -16.86
C GLN A 650 -59.02 -39.58 -16.37
N PHE A 651 -58.79 -39.57 -15.05
CA PHE A 651 -57.53 -39.98 -14.43
C PHE A 651 -57.68 -41.22 -13.55
N ALA A 652 -58.86 -41.40 -12.95
CA ALA A 652 -59.13 -42.51 -12.07
C ALA A 652 -59.10 -43.84 -12.86
N PRO A 653 -58.41 -44.89 -12.37
CA PRO A 653 -58.51 -46.21 -12.98
C PRO A 653 -59.93 -46.76 -12.82
N ALA A 654 -60.29 -47.78 -13.60
CA ALA A 654 -61.58 -48.45 -13.48
C ALA A 654 -61.86 -48.85 -12.01
N GLY A 655 -63.02 -48.42 -11.48
CA GLY A 655 -63.40 -48.60 -10.07
C GLY A 655 -62.83 -47.56 -9.10
N ALA A 656 -62.19 -46.48 -9.60
CA ALA A 656 -61.69 -45.35 -8.82
C ALA A 656 -60.80 -45.75 -7.63
N SER A 657 -59.88 -46.69 -7.84
CA SER A 657 -59.01 -47.16 -6.77
C SER A 657 -58.08 -46.05 -6.26
N CYS A 658 -58.17 -45.75 -4.96
CA CYS A 658 -57.25 -44.85 -4.27
C CYS A 658 -55.86 -45.46 -4.02
N LYS A 659 -55.59 -46.70 -4.45
CA LYS A 659 -54.30 -47.38 -4.24
C LYS A 659 -53.22 -46.98 -5.25
N ARG A 660 -53.60 -46.33 -6.36
CA ARG A 660 -52.70 -45.86 -7.42
C ARG A 660 -52.88 -44.36 -7.62
N SER A 661 -51.81 -43.67 -7.97
CA SER A 661 -51.85 -42.25 -8.31
C SER A 661 -52.70 -41.99 -9.55
N TRP A 662 -53.43 -40.87 -9.55
CA TRP A 662 -54.24 -40.42 -10.69
C TRP A 662 -53.47 -39.28 -11.37
N ASP A 663 -52.42 -39.62 -12.11
CA ASP A 663 -51.43 -38.66 -12.58
C ASP A 663 -51.97 -37.70 -13.66
N ALA A 664 -51.95 -36.40 -13.37
CA ALA A 664 -52.18 -35.33 -14.33
C ALA A 664 -50.93 -34.47 -14.51
N ARG A 665 -50.42 -34.38 -15.74
CA ARG A 665 -49.24 -33.55 -16.03
C ARG A 665 -49.65 -32.08 -16.11
N LEU A 666 -49.08 -31.26 -15.23
CA LEU A 666 -49.17 -29.80 -15.30
C LEU A 666 -48.06 -29.30 -16.21
N LEU A 667 -48.44 -28.73 -17.35
CA LEU A 667 -47.52 -28.27 -18.39
C LEU A 667 -47.43 -26.75 -18.38
N GLY A 668 -46.21 -26.24 -18.56
CA GLY A 668 -45.95 -24.81 -18.58
C GLY A 668 -44.47 -24.48 -18.65
N ILE A 669 -44.14 -23.27 -18.22
CA ILE A 669 -42.81 -22.67 -18.27
C ILE A 669 -42.49 -22.09 -16.90
N ALA A 670 -41.34 -22.46 -16.35
CA ALA A 670 -40.73 -21.86 -15.17
C ALA A 670 -39.26 -21.64 -15.48
N TYR A 671 -38.92 -20.41 -15.82
CA TYR A 671 -37.66 -20.07 -16.45
C TYR A 671 -37.15 -18.73 -15.94
N ASP A 672 -35.83 -18.57 -15.92
CA ASP A 672 -35.15 -17.28 -15.79
C ASP A 672 -34.00 -17.23 -16.78
N ASP A 673 -33.79 -16.07 -17.40
CA ASP A 673 -32.73 -15.88 -18.38
C ASP A 673 -31.37 -15.91 -17.69
N TYR A 674 -30.37 -16.52 -18.33
CA TYR A 674 -29.00 -16.36 -17.85
C TYR A 674 -28.60 -14.89 -17.92
N ILE A 675 -27.84 -14.38 -16.94
CA ILE A 675 -27.30 -13.02 -17.04
C ILE A 675 -26.42 -12.90 -18.30
N GLU A 676 -25.52 -13.85 -18.50
CA GLU A 676 -24.70 -14.03 -19.71
C GLU A 676 -25.12 -15.34 -20.39
N GLU A 677 -25.67 -15.26 -21.61
CA GLU A 677 -26.24 -16.44 -22.27
C GLU A 677 -25.16 -17.52 -22.51
N GLY A 678 -25.46 -18.76 -22.12
CA GLY A 678 -24.54 -19.89 -22.23
C GLY A 678 -23.57 -20.05 -21.05
N ASN A 679 -23.58 -19.12 -20.09
CA ASN A 679 -22.85 -19.26 -18.83
C ASN A 679 -23.76 -19.85 -17.75
N ASN A 680 -23.59 -21.15 -17.50
CA ASN A 680 -24.39 -21.96 -16.57
C ASN A 680 -23.84 -21.96 -15.13
N THR A 681 -22.99 -21.00 -14.78
CA THR A 681 -22.39 -20.89 -13.45
C THR A 681 -22.98 -19.72 -12.69
N VAL A 682 -23.13 -19.86 -11.37
CA VAL A 682 -23.47 -18.73 -10.48
C VAL A 682 -22.36 -17.67 -10.59
N PRO A 683 -22.68 -16.38 -10.71
CA PRO A 683 -24.01 -15.78 -10.58
C PRO A 683 -24.77 -15.63 -11.91
N SER A 684 -24.23 -16.06 -13.05
CA SER A 684 -24.93 -15.96 -14.33
C SER A 684 -26.16 -16.86 -14.41
N ASP A 685 -26.05 -18.07 -13.86
CA ASP A 685 -27.20 -18.92 -13.57
C ASP A 685 -27.71 -18.61 -12.16
N ASN A 686 -28.62 -17.66 -12.07
CA ASN A 686 -29.26 -17.18 -10.85
C ASN A 686 -30.69 -17.70 -10.69
N PHE A 687 -31.11 -18.75 -11.42
CA PHE A 687 -32.46 -19.29 -11.28
C PHE A 687 -32.66 -19.85 -9.87
N GLY A 688 -33.49 -19.17 -9.07
CA GLY A 688 -33.71 -19.52 -7.67
C GLY A 688 -34.69 -20.68 -7.51
N GLY A 689 -35.68 -20.75 -8.40
CA GLY A 689 -36.58 -21.89 -8.49
C GLY A 689 -38.02 -21.51 -8.82
N TYR A 690 -38.90 -22.49 -8.68
CA TYR A 690 -40.33 -22.29 -8.77
C TYR A 690 -41.12 -23.11 -7.75
N ARG A 691 -42.33 -22.64 -7.44
CA ARG A 691 -43.32 -23.31 -6.57
C ARG A 691 -44.68 -23.32 -7.24
N LEU A 692 -45.45 -24.34 -6.90
CA LEU A 692 -46.84 -24.47 -7.33
C LEU A 692 -47.75 -24.56 -6.12
N TYR A 693 -48.91 -23.92 -6.21
CA TYR A 693 -49.95 -23.94 -5.19
C TYR A 693 -51.30 -24.25 -5.83
N VAL A 694 -52.21 -24.87 -5.08
CA VAL A 694 -53.60 -25.05 -5.47
C VAL A 694 -54.54 -24.67 -4.34
N LYS A 695 -55.66 -24.04 -4.68
CA LYS A 695 -56.72 -23.74 -3.73
C LYS A 695 -58.09 -23.78 -4.41
N LYS A 696 -59.14 -23.98 -3.63
CA LYS A 696 -60.53 -23.68 -4.07
C LYS A 696 -60.70 -22.18 -4.23
N ASP A 697 -61.59 -21.78 -5.13
CA ASP A 697 -61.96 -20.37 -5.26
C ASP A 697 -62.52 -19.83 -3.93
N GLY A 698 -62.14 -18.59 -3.60
CA GLY A 698 -62.44 -17.95 -2.31
C GLY A 698 -61.56 -18.36 -1.12
N ALA A 699 -60.68 -19.36 -1.23
CA ALA A 699 -59.73 -19.70 -0.16
C ALA A 699 -58.53 -18.72 -0.09
N SER A 700 -57.81 -18.72 1.03
CA SER A 700 -56.66 -17.84 1.28
C SER A 700 -55.48 -18.11 0.32
N ASN A 701 -54.77 -17.04 -0.06
CA ASN A 701 -53.53 -17.14 -0.83
C ASN A 701 -52.35 -17.62 0.04
N PRO A 702 -51.33 -18.30 -0.52
CA PRO A 702 -51.25 -18.76 -1.92
C PRO A 702 -52.00 -20.08 -2.19
N GLY A 703 -52.51 -20.76 -1.15
CA GLY A 703 -53.14 -22.08 -1.23
C GLY A 703 -52.25 -23.18 -0.66
N GLU A 704 -52.59 -24.43 -0.96
CA GLU A 704 -51.82 -25.60 -0.55
C GLU A 704 -50.71 -25.91 -1.58
N PRO A 705 -49.48 -26.22 -1.15
CA PRO A 705 -48.38 -26.47 -2.08
C PRO A 705 -48.60 -27.75 -2.89
N ILE A 706 -48.23 -27.74 -4.16
CA ILE A 706 -48.19 -28.92 -5.04
C ILE A 706 -46.76 -29.46 -5.03
N PRO A 707 -46.54 -30.74 -4.69
CA PRO A 707 -45.22 -31.37 -4.79
C PRO A 707 -44.67 -31.32 -6.22
N ILE A 708 -43.41 -30.95 -6.36
CA ILE A 708 -42.70 -30.95 -7.65
C ILE A 708 -42.00 -32.31 -7.80
N PRO A 709 -41.92 -32.88 -9.03
CA PRO A 709 -41.29 -34.19 -9.24
C PRO A 709 -39.84 -34.18 -8.73
N GLY A 710 -39.62 -34.88 -7.62
CA GLY A 710 -38.31 -35.26 -7.11
C GLY A 710 -38.16 -36.79 -7.12
N PRO A 711 -36.96 -37.33 -6.88
CA PRO A 711 -36.69 -38.77 -6.95
C PRO A 711 -37.49 -39.63 -5.94
N ALA A 712 -38.15 -39.02 -4.95
CA ALA A 712 -39.00 -39.71 -3.98
C ALA A 712 -40.49 -39.43 -4.28
N GLY A 713 -41.19 -40.43 -4.83
CA GLY A 713 -42.62 -40.35 -5.13
C GLY A 713 -43.52 -40.19 -3.91
N TRP A 714 -44.81 -39.98 -4.17
CA TRP A 714 -45.92 -39.88 -3.20
C TRP A 714 -46.02 -41.13 -2.29
N PRO A 715 -46.52 -41.07 -1.04
CA PRO A 715 -47.14 -39.95 -0.32
C PRO A 715 -46.17 -39.27 0.64
N ALA A 716 -46.19 -37.94 0.65
CA ALA A 716 -45.42 -37.07 1.55
C ALA A 716 -43.89 -37.06 1.32
N GLY A 717 -43.38 -35.89 0.93
CA GLY A 717 -41.97 -35.53 1.14
C GLY A 717 -41.18 -35.04 -0.08
N GLY A 718 -41.75 -35.04 -1.29
CA GLY A 718 -41.08 -34.47 -2.47
C GLY A 718 -40.75 -32.97 -2.26
N PRO A 719 -39.67 -32.44 -2.87
CA PRO A 719 -39.35 -31.02 -2.74
C PRO A 719 -40.53 -30.19 -3.25
N PHE A 720 -40.89 -29.15 -2.49
CA PHE A 720 -41.92 -28.19 -2.90
C PHE A 720 -41.35 -27.10 -3.83
N ASP A 721 -40.02 -27.06 -3.95
CA ASP A 721 -39.27 -26.07 -4.72
C ASP A 721 -38.58 -26.81 -5.88
N GLY A 722 -38.92 -26.41 -7.11
CA GLY A 722 -38.25 -26.89 -8.30
C GLY A 722 -37.03 -26.04 -8.56
N THR A 723 -35.85 -26.65 -8.55
CA THR A 723 -34.55 -25.97 -8.69
C THR A 723 -34.00 -26.01 -10.11
N SER A 724 -34.79 -26.49 -11.07
CA SER A 724 -34.40 -26.57 -12.49
C SER A 724 -35.40 -25.84 -13.36
N ARG A 725 -34.91 -25.18 -14.41
CA ARG A 725 -35.76 -24.53 -15.42
C ARG A 725 -36.64 -25.56 -16.10
N VAL A 726 -37.87 -25.17 -16.41
CA VAL A 726 -38.87 -26.00 -17.10
C VAL A 726 -39.37 -25.25 -18.33
N GLY A 727 -39.31 -25.92 -19.48
CA GLY A 727 -39.75 -25.34 -20.75
C GLY A 727 -38.77 -24.32 -21.33
N THR A 728 -39.23 -23.61 -22.36
CA THR A 728 -38.50 -22.56 -23.07
C THR A 728 -39.46 -21.39 -23.28
N PRO A 729 -39.13 -20.18 -22.80
CA PRO A 729 -39.98 -19.00 -22.93
C PRO A 729 -40.09 -18.52 -24.38
N ASP A 730 -41.15 -17.77 -24.69
CA ASP A 730 -41.31 -17.08 -25.96
C ASP A 730 -40.12 -16.12 -26.18
N PRO A 731 -39.37 -16.24 -27.31
CA PRO A 731 -38.28 -15.32 -27.65
C PRO A 731 -38.67 -13.84 -27.61
N ALA A 732 -39.94 -13.49 -27.88
CA ALA A 732 -40.41 -12.10 -27.82
C ALA A 732 -40.48 -11.53 -26.39
N GLY A 733 -40.56 -12.40 -25.38
CA GLY A 733 -40.56 -12.04 -23.97
C GLY A 733 -39.16 -12.02 -23.33
N ARG A 734 -38.13 -12.49 -24.06
CA ARG A 734 -36.74 -12.51 -23.61
C ARG A 734 -36.03 -11.19 -23.96
N CYS A 735 -34.78 -11.06 -23.52
CA CYS A 735 -33.96 -9.91 -23.89
C CYS A 735 -33.77 -9.78 -25.41
N THR A 736 -33.98 -8.59 -25.98
CA THR A 736 -33.98 -8.38 -27.45
C THR A 736 -32.59 -8.40 -28.09
N ASN A 737 -31.52 -8.16 -27.32
CA ASN A 737 -30.14 -8.14 -27.81
C ASN A 737 -29.21 -8.90 -26.83
N PRO A 738 -29.33 -10.22 -26.70
CA PRO A 738 -28.46 -10.98 -25.79
C PRO A 738 -26.97 -10.86 -26.16
N ASP A 739 -26.11 -10.96 -25.15
CA ASP A 739 -24.66 -11.06 -25.32
C ASP A 739 -24.16 -12.32 -24.58
N PRO A 740 -23.52 -13.29 -25.28
CA PRO A 740 -23.31 -13.34 -26.73
C PRO A 740 -24.63 -13.42 -27.52
N PRO A 741 -24.64 -13.05 -28.82
CA PRO A 741 -25.82 -13.21 -29.66
C PRO A 741 -26.24 -14.68 -29.74
N VAL A 742 -27.47 -14.99 -29.34
CA VAL A 742 -28.04 -16.35 -29.37
C VAL A 742 -29.33 -16.35 -30.17
N VAL A 743 -29.52 -17.39 -30.98
CA VAL A 743 -30.82 -17.69 -31.60
C VAL A 743 -31.64 -18.46 -30.57
N TYR A 744 -32.69 -17.82 -30.05
CA TYR A 744 -33.57 -18.47 -29.09
C TYR A 744 -34.41 -19.58 -29.76
N PRO A 745 -34.53 -20.76 -29.11
CA PRO A 745 -35.44 -21.79 -29.59
C PRO A 745 -36.90 -21.30 -29.50
N ALA A 746 -37.78 -21.94 -30.26
CA ALA A 746 -39.21 -21.68 -30.19
C ALA A 746 -39.75 -22.00 -28.78
N GLU A 747 -40.82 -21.30 -28.37
CA GLU A 747 -41.50 -21.56 -27.10
C GLU A 747 -41.87 -23.05 -26.99
N ALA A 748 -41.52 -23.66 -25.86
CA ALA A 748 -41.78 -25.07 -25.61
C ALA A 748 -42.20 -25.29 -24.15
N GLU A 749 -43.27 -26.04 -23.94
CA GLU A 749 -43.78 -26.35 -22.60
C GLU A 749 -43.04 -27.56 -22.01
N GLY A 750 -42.69 -27.48 -20.73
CA GLY A 750 -42.19 -28.61 -19.94
C GLY A 750 -43.22 -29.08 -18.91
N ILE A 751 -42.88 -30.17 -18.19
CA ILE A 751 -43.70 -30.67 -17.08
C ILE A 751 -43.28 -29.92 -15.81
N LEU A 752 -44.14 -29.01 -15.33
CA LEU A 752 -43.93 -28.28 -14.08
C LEU A 752 -44.15 -29.20 -12.86
N ALA A 753 -45.20 -30.02 -12.91
CA ALA A 753 -45.46 -31.04 -11.91
C ALA A 753 -46.33 -32.19 -12.46
N VAL A 754 -46.33 -33.30 -11.73
CA VAL A 754 -47.32 -34.38 -11.91
C VAL A 754 -48.26 -34.32 -10.71
N LEU A 755 -49.47 -33.83 -10.94
CA LEU A 755 -50.50 -33.66 -9.92
C LEU A 755 -51.29 -34.96 -9.78
N ASP A 756 -51.31 -35.53 -8.59
CA ASP A 756 -52.16 -36.66 -8.28
C ASP A 756 -53.60 -36.20 -8.04
N MET A 757 -54.49 -36.50 -8.99
CA MET A 757 -55.87 -36.05 -8.97
C MET A 757 -56.71 -36.68 -7.85
N ARG A 758 -56.21 -37.72 -7.15
CA ARG A 758 -56.79 -38.20 -5.89
C ARG A 758 -56.88 -37.10 -4.84
N ARG A 759 -56.00 -36.10 -4.93
CA ARG A 759 -55.96 -34.96 -4.00
C ARG A 759 -57.28 -34.20 -3.93
N PHE A 760 -58.09 -34.25 -4.99
CA PHE A 760 -59.38 -33.59 -5.09
C PHE A 760 -60.59 -34.49 -4.79
N ASP A 761 -60.41 -35.78 -4.51
CA ASP A 761 -61.49 -36.70 -4.15
C ASP A 761 -61.56 -36.89 -2.63
N ALA A 762 -62.71 -36.58 -2.02
CA ALA A 762 -62.88 -36.67 -0.57
C ALA A 762 -62.75 -38.10 -0.01
N VAL A 763 -62.93 -39.12 -0.84
CA VAL A 763 -62.75 -40.53 -0.45
C VAL A 763 -61.27 -40.91 -0.44
N CYS A 764 -60.51 -40.49 -1.46
CA CYS A 764 -59.09 -40.80 -1.57
C CYS A 764 -58.16 -39.91 -0.73
N ASN A 765 -58.55 -38.66 -0.42
CA ASN A 765 -57.72 -37.71 0.33
C ASN A 765 -58.47 -36.98 1.46
N PRO A 766 -58.98 -37.70 2.48
CA PRO A 766 -59.72 -37.08 3.58
C PRO A 766 -58.87 -36.13 4.45
N ALA A 767 -57.53 -36.14 4.29
CA ALA A 767 -56.60 -35.31 5.06
C ALA A 767 -56.57 -33.84 4.62
N GLU A 768 -57.00 -33.51 3.40
CA GLU A 768 -57.08 -32.13 2.88
C GLU A 768 -58.52 -31.75 2.52
N PRO A 769 -59.44 -31.65 3.49
CA PRO A 769 -60.85 -31.32 3.25
C PRO A 769 -61.06 -29.96 2.56
N GLN A 770 -60.11 -29.05 2.72
CA GLN A 770 -60.07 -27.75 2.04
C GLN A 770 -59.87 -27.86 0.52
N LEU A 771 -59.31 -28.97 0.03
CA LEU A 771 -59.09 -29.21 -1.40
C LEU A 771 -60.06 -30.21 -2.02
N THR A 772 -60.65 -31.11 -1.25
CA THR A 772 -61.42 -32.24 -1.81
C THR A 772 -62.89 -31.92 -2.14
N LEU A 773 -63.46 -32.70 -3.06
CA LEU A 773 -64.87 -32.66 -3.48
C LEU A 773 -65.54 -33.99 -3.15
N LYS A 774 -66.81 -33.95 -2.75
CA LYS A 774 -67.61 -35.18 -2.73
C LYS A 774 -67.88 -35.63 -4.15
N ARG A 775 -68.07 -36.94 -4.32
CA ARG A 775 -68.52 -37.52 -5.59
C ARG A 775 -69.86 -36.90 -6.01
N GLY A 776 -69.94 -36.43 -7.25
CA GLY A 776 -71.03 -35.63 -7.82
C GLY A 776 -70.86 -34.11 -7.71
N GLU A 777 -69.85 -33.59 -7.00
CA GLU A 777 -69.65 -32.14 -6.85
C GLU A 777 -68.63 -31.57 -7.85
N CYS A 778 -68.80 -30.29 -8.19
CA CYS A 778 -67.83 -29.50 -8.95
C CYS A 778 -67.46 -28.25 -8.16
N CYS A 779 -66.21 -27.81 -8.25
CA CYS A 779 -65.76 -26.54 -7.68
C CYS A 779 -64.70 -25.89 -8.59
N ASP A 780 -64.60 -24.57 -8.50
CA ASP A 780 -63.56 -23.81 -9.17
C ASP A 780 -62.30 -23.80 -8.28
N TYR A 781 -61.15 -23.98 -8.91
CA TYR A 781 -59.83 -23.99 -8.31
C TYR A 781 -58.93 -22.98 -9.01
N VAL A 782 -57.94 -22.50 -8.28
CA VAL A 782 -56.86 -21.69 -8.82
C VAL A 782 -55.55 -22.41 -8.53
N ILE A 783 -54.82 -22.75 -9.58
CA ILE A 783 -53.43 -23.20 -9.49
C ILE A 783 -52.53 -21.99 -9.69
N THR A 784 -51.57 -21.77 -8.80
CA THR A 784 -50.66 -20.63 -8.87
C THR A 784 -49.23 -21.13 -9.04
N LEU A 785 -48.53 -20.60 -10.05
CA LEU A 785 -47.09 -20.77 -10.25
C LEU A 785 -46.37 -19.52 -9.76
N HIS A 786 -45.36 -19.70 -8.93
CA HIS A 786 -44.42 -18.67 -8.48
C HIS A 786 -43.03 -19.04 -8.99
N VAL A 787 -42.38 -18.15 -9.72
CA VAL A 787 -41.01 -18.31 -10.22
C VAL A 787 -40.17 -17.17 -9.67
N TRP A 788 -38.94 -17.44 -9.25
CA TRP A 788 -38.03 -16.42 -8.73
C TRP A 788 -36.56 -16.72 -9.08
N ASP A 789 -35.74 -15.68 -8.98
CA ASP A 789 -34.29 -15.74 -9.12
C ASP A 789 -33.56 -15.48 -7.78
N THR A 790 -32.22 -15.49 -7.80
CA THR A 790 -31.38 -15.21 -6.64
C THR A 790 -30.70 -13.83 -6.69
N SER A 791 -31.01 -12.99 -7.68
CA SER A 791 -30.46 -11.64 -7.79
C SER A 791 -31.01 -10.74 -6.68
N ILE A 792 -30.15 -9.93 -6.08
CA ILE A 792 -30.55 -8.98 -5.04
C ILE A 792 -31.14 -7.74 -5.72
N CYS A 793 -32.46 -7.59 -5.61
CA CYS A 793 -33.22 -6.56 -6.31
C CYS A 793 -34.00 -5.70 -5.33
N ASN A 794 -33.28 -4.93 -4.52
CA ASN A 794 -33.87 -4.12 -3.46
C ASN A 794 -34.94 -3.16 -3.99
N GLY A 795 -36.12 -3.21 -3.38
CA GLY A 795 -37.30 -2.46 -3.82
C GLY A 795 -38.22 -3.19 -4.79
N LEU A 796 -37.95 -4.46 -5.08
CA LEU A 796 -38.93 -5.43 -5.58
C LEU A 796 -39.53 -6.24 -4.41
N PRO A 797 -40.69 -6.90 -4.61
CA PRO A 797 -41.21 -7.86 -3.63
C PRO A 797 -40.17 -8.93 -3.29
N ASN A 798 -39.96 -9.18 -1.99
CA ASN A 798 -38.97 -10.14 -1.47
C ASN A 798 -37.52 -9.87 -1.92
N ASP A 799 -37.21 -8.65 -2.38
CA ASP A 799 -35.88 -8.20 -2.83
C ASP A 799 -35.22 -9.09 -3.90
N ARG A 800 -36.02 -9.64 -4.83
CA ARG A 800 -35.58 -10.47 -5.97
C ARG A 800 -36.50 -10.31 -7.18
N HIS A 801 -36.11 -10.83 -8.34
CA HIS A 801 -37.06 -10.97 -9.43
C HIS A 801 -38.02 -12.11 -9.11
N GLU A 802 -39.31 -11.85 -9.21
CA GLU A 802 -40.32 -12.89 -9.09
C GLU A 802 -41.54 -12.60 -9.97
N TRP A 803 -42.21 -13.68 -10.40
CA TRP A 803 -43.46 -13.59 -11.12
C TRP A 803 -44.45 -14.63 -10.63
N TRP A 804 -45.72 -14.24 -10.60
CA TRP A 804 -46.84 -15.08 -10.20
C TRP A 804 -47.79 -15.25 -11.38
N HIS A 805 -48.14 -16.49 -11.71
CA HIS A 805 -49.12 -16.81 -12.74
C HIS A 805 -50.23 -17.67 -12.15
N THR A 806 -51.48 -17.29 -12.39
CA THR A 806 -52.66 -18.02 -11.91
C THR A 806 -53.37 -18.71 -13.07
N PHE A 807 -53.78 -19.95 -12.83
CA PHE A 807 -54.48 -20.81 -13.77
C PHE A 807 -55.80 -21.25 -13.14
N PRO A 808 -56.91 -20.56 -13.44
CA PRO A 808 -58.23 -20.97 -12.98
C PRO A 808 -58.72 -22.21 -13.74
N ILE A 809 -59.33 -23.15 -13.02
CA ILE A 809 -59.87 -24.39 -13.57
C ILE A 809 -61.08 -24.88 -12.77
N ARG A 810 -62.06 -25.48 -13.44
CA ARG A 810 -63.16 -26.20 -12.77
C ARG A 810 -62.84 -27.69 -12.67
N ILE A 811 -62.88 -28.25 -11.48
CA ILE A 811 -62.72 -29.69 -11.25
C ILE A 811 -64.07 -30.25 -10.81
N CYS A 812 -64.50 -31.30 -11.49
CA CYS A 812 -65.71 -32.07 -11.20
C CYS A 812 -65.31 -33.49 -10.77
N ASN A 813 -65.75 -33.89 -9.57
CA ASN A 813 -65.64 -35.26 -9.12
C ASN A 813 -66.84 -36.07 -9.64
N ASP A 814 -66.80 -36.45 -10.92
CA ASP A 814 -67.89 -37.16 -11.61
C ASP A 814 -67.92 -38.67 -11.35
N LEU A 815 -67.13 -39.14 -10.38
CA LEU A 815 -67.07 -40.55 -9.98
C LEU A 815 -68.35 -40.94 -9.24
N SER A 816 -68.80 -42.19 -9.42
CA SER A 816 -69.96 -42.78 -8.74
C SER A 816 -69.60 -43.56 -7.49
#